data_AF-A0A1G0NSU2-F1
#
_entry.id   AF-A0A1G0NSU2-F1
#
_cell.length_a   1.000
_cell.length_b   1.000
_cell.length_c   1.000
_cell.angle_alpha   90.00
_cell.angle_beta   90.00
_cell.angle_gamma   90.00
#
_symmetry.space_group_name_H-M   'P 1'
#
loop_
_entity.id
_entity.type
_entity.pdbx_description
1 polymer ?
#
loop_
_entity_poly.entity_id
_entity_poly.type
_entity_poly.pdbx_seq_one_letter_code
_entity_poly.pdbx_strand_id
1 'polypeptide(L)'
;MHIFTFFKAIRRSVILSLLTAVLCSSQEIKILENGSPTLLGGDIGYFPETPTRTKIDLAGTWSYSTDEELWADVRIPASFENEGKITFLRSFSVSEELVGTSAFKMVLLGAGYETEIYVNDIFVGRHFGSYTSFTLNIPEGVVQPGKENAVKIVVSNVPSAKQTLPLRKQVWGWKNYGGILRDIYILATPRLWIESLSLKPAVGEDRTKGTVAVWATISNDQYPQLLSPDSLKPKVQPIYQLSFEVVDILSGTASTQTSPHIFVPENGKDSEVTLEFAVANVRLWSPDAPSLYRLRAIVSYGDNKKRTTIDEFDVDFGFASVTRNGGELMLNGKKTELKGVIWVEDSPVHGASMTYEEMEKDVAEIKLMGANAIRFAFHPPHPYMINLCNRYGILALEEIPVWNVPGELLGSEAIQVLAEQTAREMVLRDRNNPSVLGWGIGDDFDSSDPRAREYAQRITSSIKGLDARPVYFGARLLEDDQCADLADLAAVNIPTNDLKEFKESLRSWQNAHASQPVIVLRYGKMVESGNRNGYSDPMSEEAHARFFLQYHAAIKESGVAGGFVYTFADWRGDRPILTALMADQYIMPVGLLDTHRKRRIAYDVVKTIFAGQKVAALPIGKHRSSFPVVHIVAGFLIIFVIAYQYHYNRRFNESLKRSFLRSYNFFADLRDVRTVSVFHTLLLSVLISLTLAVVLSGILYHYRTDTIADVVVTQLVVSDLVKEYLIRAAWNPIEGIAAFAGVFFLVSLLLAVFVRVISLFFRSRIRFMHGFTAVVWASAPFILLSPIGMSLFKILQTPFYVIPSFAVLLTIAVWVSVRILKGVSVILDQSALKTYIVGGLMLAGIVVGTMTYYDSEYSLIAYVQFLYHIMSGAS
;
A
#
# COMPACT_ATOMS: atom_id res chain seq x y z
N MET A 1 -6.60 22.75 -35.02
CA MET A 1 -7.58 21.68 -34.73
C MET A 1 -7.15 20.27 -35.18
N HIS A 2 -6.23 20.11 -36.15
CA HIS A 2 -5.80 18.78 -36.66
C HIS A 2 -4.58 18.14 -35.97
N ILE A 3 -3.84 18.88 -35.13
CA ILE A 3 -2.70 18.34 -34.35
C ILE A 3 -3.18 17.51 -33.15
N PHE A 4 -4.27 17.94 -32.50
CA PHE A 4 -4.88 17.20 -31.39
C PHE A 4 -5.48 15.85 -31.84
N THR A 5 -6.05 15.78 -33.04
CA THR A 5 -6.55 14.53 -33.63
C THR A 5 -5.41 13.59 -34.03
N PHE A 6 -4.26 14.13 -34.44
CA PHE A 6 -3.05 13.35 -34.75
C PHE A 6 -2.45 12.69 -33.49
N PHE A 7 -2.37 13.41 -32.36
CA PHE A 7 -1.97 12.83 -31.07
C PHE A 7 -3.00 11.82 -30.52
N LYS A 8 -4.30 12.04 -30.76
CA LYS A 8 -5.35 11.07 -30.40
C LYS A 8 -5.31 9.80 -31.25
N ALA A 9 -4.78 9.87 -32.49
CA ALA A 9 -4.55 8.72 -33.36
C ALA A 9 -3.28 7.93 -32.98
N ILE A 10 -2.21 8.61 -32.56
CA ILE A 10 -1.00 7.97 -32.00
C ILE A 10 -1.34 7.25 -30.68
N ARG A 11 -2.28 7.77 -29.88
CA ARG A 11 -2.83 7.09 -28.70
C ARG A 11 -3.46 5.72 -29.01
N ARG A 12 -3.85 5.44 -30.27
CA ARG A 12 -4.51 4.18 -30.67
C ARG A 12 -3.67 3.27 -31.59
N SER A 13 -2.42 3.61 -31.93
CA SER A 13 -1.69 2.92 -33.01
C SER A 13 -0.20 3.33 -33.01
N VAL A 14 0.84 2.48 -33.00
CA VAL A 14 1.00 1.07 -33.40
C VAL A 14 2.27 0.49 -32.74
N ILE A 15 2.21 -0.79 -32.32
CA ILE A 15 3.26 -1.72 -31.82
C ILE A 15 3.23 -2.00 -30.31
N LEU A 16 3.25 -1.00 -29.42
CA LEU A 16 3.05 -1.28 -27.98
C LEU A 16 1.57 -1.46 -27.63
N SER A 17 0.70 -0.71 -28.30
CA SER A 17 -0.76 -0.76 -28.12
C SER A 17 -1.41 -2.03 -28.65
N LEU A 18 -0.82 -2.70 -29.65
CA LEU A 18 -1.33 -3.97 -30.20
C LEU A 18 -0.94 -5.18 -29.32
N LEU A 19 0.18 -5.10 -28.60
CA LEU A 19 0.52 -6.08 -27.56
C LEU A 19 -0.35 -5.88 -26.31
N THR A 20 -0.60 -4.64 -25.89
CA THR A 20 -1.51 -4.38 -24.76
C THR A 20 -2.98 -4.63 -25.09
N ALA A 21 -3.44 -4.35 -26.32
CA ALA A 21 -4.85 -4.52 -26.70
C ALA A 21 -5.25 -5.99 -26.90
N VAL A 22 -4.32 -6.89 -27.28
CA VAL A 22 -4.57 -8.34 -27.34
C VAL A 22 -4.47 -8.99 -25.95
N LEU A 23 -3.85 -8.31 -24.98
CA LEU A 23 -3.73 -8.75 -23.58
C LEU A 23 -4.78 -8.15 -22.65
N CYS A 24 -5.57 -7.18 -23.10
CA CYS A 24 -6.80 -6.75 -22.44
C CYS A 24 -7.94 -7.73 -22.76
N SER A 25 -7.81 -8.99 -22.33
CA SER A 25 -9.03 -9.67 -21.86
C SER A 25 -9.47 -8.89 -20.63
N SER A 26 -10.71 -8.41 -20.59
CA SER A 26 -11.34 -7.99 -19.33
C SER A 26 -11.18 -9.15 -18.35
N GLN A 27 -10.22 -9.06 -17.43
CA GLN A 27 -10.06 -10.09 -16.42
C GLN A 27 -11.34 -10.07 -15.61
N GLU A 28 -12.05 -11.20 -15.63
CA GLU A 28 -13.26 -11.41 -14.86
C GLU A 28 -12.99 -11.04 -13.40
N ILE A 29 -13.88 -10.27 -12.78
CA ILE A 29 -13.65 -9.79 -11.41
C ILE A 29 -13.66 -11.02 -10.49
N LYS A 30 -12.50 -11.32 -9.89
CA LYS A 30 -12.40 -12.37 -8.88
C LYS A 30 -12.94 -11.84 -7.56
N ILE A 31 -13.95 -12.53 -7.04
CA ILE A 31 -14.64 -12.21 -5.80
C ILE A 31 -14.19 -13.13 -4.68
N LEU A 32 -13.88 -12.55 -3.53
CA LEU A 32 -13.53 -13.24 -2.29
C LEU A 32 -14.61 -12.93 -1.25
N GLU A 33 -15.47 -13.91 -0.97
CA GLU A 33 -16.66 -13.74 -0.14
C GLU A 33 -16.42 -14.14 1.31
N ASN A 34 -16.70 -13.24 2.25
CA ASN A 34 -16.84 -13.58 3.66
C ASN A 34 -18.31 -13.82 4.00
N GLY A 35 -19.17 -12.83 3.75
CA GLY A 35 -20.62 -12.98 3.95
C GLY A 35 -21.09 -13.10 5.40
N SER A 36 -20.18 -13.02 6.39
CA SER A 36 -20.54 -13.14 7.81
C SER A 36 -21.47 -12.00 8.22
N PRO A 37 -22.49 -12.29 9.06
CA PRO A 37 -23.40 -11.27 9.56
C PRO A 37 -22.66 -10.23 10.41
N THR A 38 -23.25 -9.04 10.50
CA THR A 38 -22.74 -8.02 11.41
C THR A 38 -22.80 -8.56 12.84
N LEU A 39 -21.67 -8.58 13.53
CA LEU A 39 -21.60 -9.16 14.86
C LEU A 39 -22.38 -8.28 15.87
N LEU A 40 -23.31 -8.90 16.60
CA LEU A 40 -24.20 -8.25 17.55
C LEU A 40 -23.64 -8.32 18.98
N GLY A 41 -23.89 -7.28 19.78
CA GLY A 41 -23.41 -7.18 21.17
C GLY A 41 -22.81 -5.82 21.53
N GLY A 42 -22.57 -5.60 22.83
CA GLY A 42 -22.09 -4.32 23.38
C GLY A 42 -20.60 -4.03 23.21
N ASP A 43 -19.81 -5.03 22.78
CA ASP A 43 -18.34 -4.97 22.77
C ASP A 43 -17.78 -4.92 21.33
N ILE A 44 -18.64 -4.61 20.35
CA ILE A 44 -18.43 -4.94 18.94
C ILE A 44 -18.85 -3.79 18.02
N GLY A 45 -17.87 -3.26 17.27
CA GLY A 45 -18.10 -2.33 16.16
C GLY A 45 -18.16 -0.85 16.55
N TYR A 46 -18.54 -0.01 15.59
CA TYR A 46 -18.52 1.46 15.74
C TYR A 46 -19.65 2.01 16.62
N PHE A 47 -20.85 1.40 16.55
CA PHE A 47 -21.99 1.71 17.43
C PHE A 47 -22.43 0.44 18.16
N PRO A 48 -22.41 0.38 19.50
CA PRO A 48 -22.96 -0.78 20.21
C PRO A 48 -24.48 -0.81 20.12
N GLU A 49 -25.07 -2.00 20.26
CA GLU A 49 -26.52 -2.12 20.42
C GLU A 49 -26.95 -1.69 21.82
N THR A 50 -28.01 -0.91 21.90
CA THR A 50 -28.64 -0.46 23.15
C THR A 50 -30.14 -0.70 23.05
N PRO A 51 -30.89 -0.73 24.18
CA PRO A 51 -32.33 -0.98 24.14
C PRO A 51 -33.14 -0.01 23.27
N THR A 52 -32.59 1.16 22.95
CA THR A 52 -33.25 2.19 22.12
C THR A 52 -32.76 2.24 20.69
N ARG A 53 -31.74 1.45 20.33
CA ARG A 53 -31.08 1.51 19.02
C ARG A 53 -31.03 0.13 18.38
N THR A 54 -31.58 0.04 17.18
CA THR A 54 -31.68 -1.24 16.47
C THR A 54 -30.79 -1.23 15.24
N LYS A 55 -29.97 -2.27 15.08
CA LYS A 55 -29.22 -2.51 13.85
C LYS A 55 -30.05 -3.40 12.92
N ILE A 56 -30.27 -2.92 11.71
CA ILE A 56 -30.81 -3.73 10.60
C ILE A 56 -29.62 -4.20 9.79
N ASP A 57 -29.21 -5.45 10.01
CA ASP A 57 -28.06 -6.04 9.33
C ASP A 57 -28.32 -6.19 7.83
N LEU A 58 -27.38 -5.67 7.03
CA LEU A 58 -27.40 -5.78 5.58
C LEU A 58 -26.33 -6.75 5.07
N ALA A 59 -25.61 -7.49 5.92
CA ALA A 59 -24.69 -8.55 5.50
C ALA A 59 -25.41 -9.82 5.01
N GLY A 60 -24.75 -10.64 4.20
CA GLY A 60 -25.31 -11.83 3.55
C GLY A 60 -25.44 -11.68 2.03
N THR A 61 -26.44 -12.30 1.41
CA THR A 61 -26.58 -12.31 -0.06
C THR A 61 -27.05 -10.94 -0.60
N TRP A 62 -26.33 -10.44 -1.60
CA TRP A 62 -26.66 -9.29 -2.45
C TRP A 62 -26.61 -9.74 -3.92
N SER A 63 -27.26 -9.00 -4.79
CA SER A 63 -27.02 -9.11 -6.23
C SER A 63 -26.00 -8.07 -6.66
N TYR A 64 -25.07 -8.42 -7.54
CA TYR A 64 -24.08 -7.49 -8.10
C TYR A 64 -24.08 -7.53 -9.63
N SER A 65 -23.64 -6.44 -10.24
CA SER A 65 -23.47 -6.32 -11.69
C SER A 65 -22.31 -5.38 -12.05
N THR A 66 -21.59 -5.70 -13.12
CA THR A 66 -20.50 -4.87 -13.68
C THR A 66 -20.93 -4.02 -14.88
N ASP A 67 -22.04 -4.36 -15.50
CA ASP A 67 -22.59 -3.72 -16.71
C ASP A 67 -24.04 -3.22 -16.52
N GLU A 68 -24.63 -3.47 -15.35
CA GLU A 68 -26.04 -3.26 -15.01
C GLU A 68 -27.04 -4.09 -15.83
N GLU A 69 -26.56 -5.01 -16.66
CA GLU A 69 -27.36 -5.92 -17.49
C GLU A 69 -27.40 -7.33 -16.90
N LEU A 70 -26.24 -7.87 -16.55
CA LEU A 70 -26.09 -9.20 -15.96
C LEU A 70 -25.90 -9.11 -14.45
N TRP A 71 -26.76 -9.78 -13.70
CA TRP A 71 -26.75 -9.82 -12.25
C TRP A 71 -26.39 -11.21 -11.75
N ALA A 72 -25.52 -11.26 -10.74
CA ALA A 72 -25.13 -12.48 -10.04
C ALA A 72 -25.21 -12.28 -8.53
N ASP A 73 -25.30 -13.36 -7.77
CA ASP A 73 -25.32 -13.29 -6.31
C ASP A 73 -23.89 -13.20 -5.75
N VAL A 74 -23.74 -12.44 -4.67
CA VAL A 74 -22.51 -12.32 -3.88
C VAL A 74 -22.84 -12.23 -2.40
N ARG A 75 -21.98 -12.81 -1.55
CA ARG A 75 -22.11 -12.66 -0.09
C ARG A 75 -21.23 -11.54 0.45
N ILE A 76 -21.86 -10.50 0.99
CA ILE A 76 -21.23 -9.30 1.58
C ILE A 76 -21.08 -9.48 3.10
N PRO A 77 -19.93 -9.17 3.73
CA PRO A 77 -18.76 -8.48 3.15
C PRO A 77 -17.98 -9.29 2.11
N ALA A 78 -17.45 -8.61 1.08
CA ALA A 78 -16.66 -9.21 0.01
C ALA A 78 -15.58 -8.28 -0.56
N SER A 79 -14.47 -8.89 -0.95
CA SER A 79 -13.31 -8.24 -1.58
C SER A 79 -13.17 -8.60 -3.05
N PHE A 80 -12.76 -7.64 -3.88
CA PHE A 80 -12.56 -7.79 -5.32
C PHE A 80 -11.12 -7.47 -5.71
N GLU A 81 -10.46 -8.39 -6.42
CA GLU A 81 -9.03 -8.25 -6.77
C GLU A 81 -8.77 -7.33 -7.97
N ASN A 82 -9.70 -7.26 -8.91
CA ASN A 82 -9.52 -6.54 -10.18
C ASN A 82 -10.12 -5.13 -10.13
N GLU A 83 -9.54 -4.21 -10.89
CA GLU A 83 -10.04 -2.84 -11.02
C GLU A 83 -11.37 -2.82 -11.79
N GLY A 84 -12.36 -2.11 -11.27
CA GLY A 84 -13.66 -1.99 -11.91
C GLY A 84 -14.65 -1.13 -11.13
N LYS A 85 -15.82 -0.95 -11.74
CA LYS A 85 -16.99 -0.36 -11.11
C LYS A 85 -18.05 -1.45 -11.00
N ILE A 86 -18.58 -1.66 -9.79
CA ILE A 86 -19.57 -2.69 -9.51
C ILE A 86 -20.76 -2.06 -8.81
N THR A 87 -21.96 -2.43 -9.26
CA THR A 87 -23.22 -2.04 -8.64
C THR A 87 -23.76 -3.21 -7.82
N PHE A 88 -24.07 -2.98 -6.56
CA PHE A 88 -24.68 -3.92 -5.61
C PHE A 88 -26.12 -3.52 -5.35
N LEU A 89 -27.00 -4.51 -5.24
CA LEU A 89 -28.41 -4.34 -4.92
C LEU A 89 -28.83 -5.33 -3.83
N ARG A 90 -29.54 -4.83 -2.83
CA ARG A 90 -30.19 -5.66 -1.82
C ARG A 90 -31.49 -5.05 -1.35
N SER A 91 -32.45 -5.92 -1.07
CA SER A 91 -33.69 -5.55 -0.42
C SER A 91 -33.64 -5.77 1.09
N PHE A 92 -34.38 -4.93 1.82
CA PHE A 92 -34.64 -5.09 3.24
C PHE A 92 -36.05 -4.61 3.59
N SER A 93 -36.59 -5.06 4.72
CA SER A 93 -37.91 -4.64 5.21
C SER A 93 -37.79 -4.06 6.61
N VAL A 94 -38.67 -3.09 6.91
CA VAL A 94 -38.72 -2.41 8.21
C VAL A 94 -40.18 -2.33 8.67
N SER A 95 -40.44 -2.58 9.95
CA SER A 95 -41.78 -2.49 10.53
C SER A 95 -42.28 -1.04 10.52
N GLU A 96 -43.60 -0.86 10.41
CA GLU A 96 -44.21 0.47 10.44
C GLU A 96 -43.92 1.22 11.76
N GLU A 97 -43.89 0.49 12.87
CA GLU A 97 -43.55 1.03 14.19
C GLU A 97 -42.16 1.64 14.25
N LEU A 98 -41.15 0.94 13.68
CA LEU A 98 -39.77 1.42 13.72
C LEU A 98 -39.59 2.65 12.82
N VAL A 99 -40.24 2.68 11.65
CA VAL A 99 -40.22 3.85 10.74
C VAL A 99 -40.87 5.09 11.37
N GLY A 100 -41.96 4.91 12.12
CA GLY A 100 -42.63 6.03 12.79
C GLY A 100 -41.83 6.63 13.94
N THR A 101 -41.01 5.82 14.62
CA THR A 101 -40.32 6.20 15.86
C THR A 101 -38.84 6.54 15.69
N SER A 102 -38.24 6.15 14.56
CA SER A 102 -36.79 6.21 14.36
C SER A 102 -36.36 7.16 13.24
N ALA A 103 -35.18 7.75 13.40
CA ALA A 103 -34.35 8.23 12.31
C ALA A 103 -33.40 7.10 11.85
N PHE A 104 -33.06 7.06 10.57
CA PHE A 104 -32.23 6.00 10.01
C PHE A 104 -30.89 6.54 9.52
N LYS A 105 -29.83 5.79 9.79
CA LYS A 105 -28.48 6.05 9.28
C LYS A 105 -27.94 4.82 8.58
N MET A 106 -27.39 5.02 7.40
CA MET A 106 -26.58 4.01 6.74
C MET A 106 -25.19 3.99 7.38
N VAL A 107 -24.71 2.81 7.78
CA VAL A 107 -23.39 2.63 8.39
C VAL A 107 -22.60 1.60 7.59
N LEU A 108 -21.39 1.98 7.16
CA LEU A 108 -20.43 1.09 6.52
C LEU A 108 -19.12 1.19 7.27
N LEU A 109 -18.53 0.04 7.63
CA LEU A 109 -17.25 0.01 8.35
C LEU A 109 -16.04 0.10 7.42
N GLY A 110 -16.24 -0.12 6.12
CA GLY A 110 -15.24 0.02 5.06
C GLY A 110 -15.79 -0.46 3.72
N ALA A 111 -15.83 0.45 2.74
CA ALA A 111 -16.19 0.13 1.36
C ALA A 111 -15.49 1.12 0.42
N GLY A 112 -14.85 0.64 -0.63
CA GLY A 112 -14.16 1.57 -1.52
C GLY A 112 -13.53 0.99 -2.77
N TYR A 113 -12.83 1.82 -3.55
CA TYR A 113 -12.36 3.16 -3.16
C TYR A 113 -13.41 4.30 -3.15
N GLU A 114 -14.16 4.52 -4.25
CA GLU A 114 -15.25 5.49 -4.32
C GLU A 114 -16.59 4.76 -4.21
N THR A 115 -17.42 5.17 -3.24
CA THR A 115 -18.68 4.49 -2.91
C THR A 115 -19.86 5.46 -2.99
N GLU A 116 -20.85 5.17 -3.83
CA GLU A 116 -22.13 5.88 -3.88
C GLU A 116 -23.25 5.02 -3.31
N ILE A 117 -24.18 5.63 -2.57
CA ILE A 117 -25.26 4.92 -1.90
C ILE A 117 -26.60 5.54 -2.27
N TYR A 118 -27.55 4.66 -2.62
CA TYR A 118 -28.92 5.00 -2.94
C TYR A 118 -29.86 4.10 -2.12
N VAL A 119 -30.95 4.67 -1.62
CA VAL A 119 -32.04 3.94 -0.96
C VAL A 119 -33.33 4.28 -1.69
N ASN A 120 -34.04 3.27 -2.20
CA ASN A 120 -35.23 3.44 -3.04
C ASN A 120 -35.00 4.46 -4.18
N ASP A 121 -33.86 4.31 -4.87
CA ASP A 121 -33.37 5.18 -5.95
C ASP A 121 -33.11 6.66 -5.58
N ILE A 122 -33.21 7.01 -4.30
CA ILE A 122 -32.80 8.32 -3.80
C ILE A 122 -31.33 8.28 -3.40
N PHE A 123 -30.53 9.21 -3.95
CA PHE A 123 -29.12 9.37 -3.59
C PHE A 123 -28.99 9.82 -2.13
N VAL A 124 -28.29 9.02 -1.33
CA VAL A 124 -28.06 9.28 0.10
C VAL A 124 -26.70 9.96 0.32
N GLY A 125 -25.67 9.56 -0.43
CA GLY A 125 -24.36 10.19 -0.35
C GLY A 125 -23.26 9.43 -1.05
N ARG A 126 -22.05 9.99 -0.95
CA ARG A 126 -20.81 9.45 -1.53
C ARG A 126 -19.69 9.52 -0.50
N HIS A 127 -18.81 8.52 -0.51
CA HIS A 127 -17.61 8.45 0.32
C HIS A 127 -16.38 8.07 -0.51
N PHE A 128 -15.21 8.55 -0.08
CA PHE A 128 -13.91 8.23 -0.67
C PHE A 128 -13.00 7.62 0.41
N GLY A 129 -12.46 6.43 0.12
CA GLY A 129 -11.57 5.69 1.01
C GLY A 129 -12.14 4.31 1.36
N SER A 130 -11.32 3.26 1.27
CA SER A 130 -11.82 1.88 1.41
C SER A 130 -11.90 1.35 2.85
N TYR A 131 -11.12 1.92 3.77
CA TYR A 131 -10.83 1.29 5.08
C TYR A 131 -11.28 2.12 6.28
N THR A 132 -11.92 3.27 6.09
CA THR A 132 -12.50 4.03 7.19
C THR A 132 -13.99 3.78 7.29
N SER A 133 -14.50 3.89 8.52
CA SER A 133 -15.92 3.77 8.78
C SER A 133 -16.61 5.12 8.54
N PHE A 134 -17.77 5.09 7.90
CA PHE A 134 -18.54 6.31 7.62
C PHE A 134 -20.03 6.08 7.80
N THR A 135 -20.75 7.18 8.04
CA THR A 135 -22.18 7.19 8.28
C THR A 135 -22.86 8.23 7.41
N LEU A 136 -24.01 7.88 6.85
CA LEU A 136 -24.84 8.82 6.09
C LEU A 136 -26.28 8.78 6.63
N ASN A 137 -26.82 9.95 6.94
CA ASN A 137 -28.23 10.07 7.34
C ASN A 137 -29.13 9.74 6.15
N ILE A 138 -30.10 8.84 6.34
CA ILE A 138 -31.09 8.53 5.32
C ILE A 138 -32.21 9.57 5.43
N PRO A 139 -32.54 10.31 4.36
CA PRO A 139 -33.57 11.33 4.43
C PRO A 139 -34.94 10.79 4.86
N GLU A 140 -35.71 11.61 5.59
CA GLU A 140 -37.04 11.24 6.06
C GLU A 140 -37.98 10.87 4.90
N GLY A 141 -38.77 9.82 5.08
CA GLY A 141 -39.73 9.34 4.08
C GLY A 141 -39.13 8.49 2.95
N VAL A 142 -37.80 8.36 2.87
CA VAL A 142 -37.14 7.48 1.88
C VAL A 142 -37.39 6.01 2.21
N VAL A 143 -37.27 5.61 3.48
CA VAL A 143 -37.61 4.25 3.93
C VAL A 143 -39.12 4.11 4.03
N GLN A 144 -39.68 3.19 3.25
CA GLN A 144 -41.12 2.93 3.19
C GLN A 144 -41.53 1.88 4.22
N PRO A 145 -42.51 2.18 5.10
CA PRO A 145 -42.95 1.28 6.15
C PRO A 145 -43.70 0.07 5.58
N GLY A 146 -43.45 -1.14 6.13
CA GLY A 146 -44.18 -2.36 5.76
C GLY A 146 -43.94 -2.85 4.34
N LYS A 147 -43.05 -2.21 3.58
CA LYS A 147 -42.69 -2.54 2.21
C LYS A 147 -41.26 -3.03 2.11
N GLU A 148 -40.96 -3.67 0.99
CA GLU A 148 -39.60 -3.97 0.58
C GLU A 148 -38.92 -2.67 0.13
N ASN A 149 -37.77 -2.39 0.72
CA ASN A 149 -36.92 -1.24 0.42
C ASN A 149 -35.65 -1.73 -0.25
N ALA A 150 -35.17 -1.02 -1.27
CA ALA A 150 -33.95 -1.38 -1.99
C ALA A 150 -32.78 -0.47 -1.59
N VAL A 151 -31.62 -1.07 -1.33
CA VAL A 151 -30.33 -0.38 -1.21
C VAL A 151 -29.51 -0.69 -2.44
N LYS A 152 -29.06 0.34 -3.15
CA LYS A 152 -28.14 0.24 -4.27
C LYS A 152 -26.83 0.92 -3.90
N ILE A 153 -25.72 0.19 -4.04
CA ILE A 153 -24.39 0.70 -3.73
C ILE A 153 -23.51 0.54 -4.95
N VAL A 154 -22.84 1.61 -5.35
CA VAL A 154 -21.95 1.60 -6.50
C VAL A 154 -20.53 1.83 -6.01
N VAL A 155 -19.65 0.86 -6.22
CA VAL A 155 -18.26 0.89 -5.76
C VAL A 155 -17.31 0.92 -6.95
N SER A 156 -16.35 1.84 -6.93
CA SER A 156 -15.24 1.91 -7.89
C SER A 156 -13.91 1.83 -7.16
N ASN A 157 -13.07 0.86 -7.50
CA ASN A 157 -11.71 0.72 -6.94
C ASN A 157 -10.60 1.15 -7.90
N VAL A 158 -10.93 1.87 -8.99
CA VAL A 158 -9.95 2.32 -9.99
C VAL A 158 -9.08 3.43 -9.40
N PRO A 159 -7.77 3.20 -9.15
CA PRO A 159 -6.92 4.19 -8.53
C PRO A 159 -6.40 5.21 -9.55
N SER A 160 -6.19 6.44 -9.10
CA SER A 160 -5.58 7.53 -9.86
C SER A 160 -4.12 7.72 -9.47
N ALA A 161 -3.30 8.20 -10.40
CA ALA A 161 -1.92 8.55 -10.12
C ALA A 161 -1.76 9.87 -9.35
N LYS A 162 -2.84 10.66 -9.20
CA LYS A 162 -2.79 12.00 -8.58
C LYS A 162 -4.00 12.36 -7.70
N GLN A 163 -5.10 11.59 -7.75
CA GLN A 163 -6.39 12.00 -7.17
C GLN A 163 -7.01 10.98 -6.21
N THR A 164 -6.36 9.84 -5.96
CA THR A 164 -6.85 8.84 -5.01
C THR A 164 -5.82 8.57 -3.93
N LEU A 165 -6.29 8.07 -2.79
CA LEU A 165 -5.44 7.62 -1.69
C LEU A 165 -5.94 6.23 -1.22
N PRO A 166 -5.26 5.12 -1.58
CA PRO A 166 -3.91 5.03 -2.15
C PRO A 166 -3.80 5.48 -3.62
N LEU A 167 -2.58 5.83 -4.03
CA LEU A 167 -2.22 6.14 -5.42
C LEU A 167 -2.18 4.87 -6.29
N ARG A 168 -2.37 5.03 -7.60
CA ARG A 168 -2.29 3.93 -8.59
C ARG A 168 -1.02 3.09 -8.54
N LYS A 169 0.11 3.69 -8.20
CA LYS A 169 1.37 2.96 -8.05
C LYS A 169 1.65 2.69 -6.58
N GLN A 170 1.55 1.43 -6.18
CA GLN A 170 1.88 0.95 -4.85
C GLN A 170 3.08 0.00 -4.93
N VAL A 171 4.30 0.53 -4.74
CA VAL A 171 5.48 -0.32 -4.63
C VAL A 171 5.51 -0.94 -3.25
N TRP A 172 5.48 -2.27 -3.17
CA TRP A 172 5.42 -3.01 -1.90
C TRP A 172 4.30 -2.55 -0.96
N GLY A 173 3.21 -2.01 -1.53
CA GLY A 173 1.98 -1.71 -0.80
C GLY A 173 1.05 -2.92 -0.79
N TRP A 174 0.04 -2.85 0.07
CA TRP A 174 -1.03 -3.83 0.18
C TRP A 174 -1.87 -3.88 -1.09
N LYS A 175 -2.46 -5.06 -1.37
CA LYS A 175 -3.42 -5.21 -2.45
C LYS A 175 -4.62 -4.30 -2.19
N ASN A 176 -4.91 -3.39 -3.11
CA ASN A 176 -6.06 -2.49 -2.97
C ASN A 176 -7.34 -3.19 -3.44
N TYR A 177 -7.94 -3.98 -2.54
CA TYR A 177 -9.20 -4.65 -2.81
C TYR A 177 -10.34 -3.63 -2.99
N GLY A 178 -11.18 -3.86 -4.00
CA GLY A 178 -12.44 -3.16 -4.15
C GLY A 178 -13.56 -3.86 -3.40
N GLY A 179 -14.63 -3.13 -3.08
CA GLY A 179 -15.91 -3.71 -2.67
C GLY A 179 -16.46 -3.18 -1.36
N ILE A 180 -17.48 -3.89 -0.85
CA ILE A 180 -18.03 -3.66 0.49
C ILE A 180 -17.23 -4.57 1.43
N LEU A 181 -16.09 -4.05 1.87
CA LEU A 181 -15.02 -4.84 2.48
C LEU A 181 -15.36 -5.30 3.90
N ARG A 182 -16.13 -4.50 4.64
CA ARG A 182 -16.49 -4.72 6.04
C ARG A 182 -18.00 -4.59 6.26
N ASP A 183 -18.44 -4.64 7.51
CA ASP A 183 -19.84 -4.66 7.89
C ASP A 183 -20.65 -3.49 7.32
N ILE A 184 -21.91 -3.79 7.03
CA ILE A 184 -22.90 -2.87 6.51
C ILE A 184 -24.24 -3.09 7.20
N TYR A 185 -24.81 -2.01 7.74
CA TYR A 185 -26.11 -2.06 8.41
C TYR A 185 -26.79 -0.69 8.39
N ILE A 186 -28.10 -0.69 8.63
CA ILE A 186 -28.86 0.54 8.91
C ILE A 186 -29.04 0.63 10.42
N LEU A 187 -28.60 1.74 11.00
CA LEU A 187 -28.84 2.06 12.40
C LEU A 187 -30.16 2.85 12.51
N ALA A 188 -31.14 2.26 13.18
CA ALA A 188 -32.36 2.94 13.60
C ALA A 188 -32.13 3.56 14.98
N THR A 189 -32.13 4.90 15.04
CA THR A 189 -32.01 5.67 16.28
C THR A 189 -33.34 6.34 16.61
N PRO A 190 -33.64 6.66 17.87
CA PRO A 190 -34.77 7.51 18.21
C PRO A 190 -34.69 8.87 17.50
N ARG A 191 -35.80 9.61 17.38
CA ARG A 191 -35.83 10.94 16.75
C ARG A 191 -35.15 12.07 17.53
N LEU A 192 -34.79 11.81 18.78
CA LEU A 192 -33.86 12.60 19.59
C LEU A 192 -32.79 11.63 20.08
N TRP A 193 -31.56 11.76 19.61
CA TRP A 193 -30.51 10.78 19.84
C TRP A 193 -29.17 11.45 20.15
N ILE A 194 -28.29 10.70 20.80
CA ILE A 194 -26.89 11.08 21.01
C ILE A 194 -26.14 10.81 19.69
N GLU A 195 -25.74 11.86 18.98
CA GLU A 195 -24.98 11.79 17.74
C GLU A 195 -23.56 11.28 17.98
N SER A 196 -22.89 11.87 18.98
CA SER A 196 -21.51 11.54 19.29
C SER A 196 -21.24 11.68 20.79
N LEU A 197 -20.30 10.86 21.27
CA LEU A 197 -19.85 10.86 22.65
C LEU A 197 -18.32 10.78 22.68
N SER A 198 -17.67 11.87 23.10
CA SER A 198 -16.22 11.95 23.26
C SER A 198 -15.83 11.88 24.71
N LEU A 199 -14.85 11.04 25.03
CA LEU A 199 -14.38 10.82 26.39
C LEU A 199 -12.92 11.24 26.54
N LYS A 200 -12.61 11.89 27.67
CA LYS A 200 -11.24 12.11 28.12
C LYS A 200 -11.10 11.60 29.55
N PRO A 201 -10.79 10.30 29.74
CA PRO A 201 -10.43 9.78 31.04
C PRO A 201 -9.09 10.35 31.47
N ALA A 202 -8.99 10.79 32.72
CA ALA A 202 -7.77 11.23 33.35
C ALA A 202 -7.55 10.49 34.68
N VAL A 203 -6.28 10.33 35.03
CA VAL A 203 -5.84 9.61 36.22
C VAL A 203 -5.21 10.61 37.18
N GLY A 204 -5.66 10.64 38.43
CA GLY A 204 -5.08 11.48 39.47
C GLY A 204 -3.66 11.05 39.84
N GLU A 205 -2.91 11.92 40.53
CA GLU A 205 -1.51 11.66 40.91
C GLU A 205 -1.35 10.38 41.74
N ASP A 206 -2.31 10.09 42.61
CA ASP A 206 -2.34 8.88 43.44
C ASP A 206 -2.69 7.60 42.66
N ARG A 207 -3.13 7.73 41.40
CA ARG A 207 -3.55 6.67 40.48
C ARG A 207 -4.73 5.81 40.97
N THR A 208 -5.45 6.26 42.00
CA THR A 208 -6.62 5.59 42.55
C THR A 208 -7.92 6.35 42.27
N LYS A 209 -7.81 7.65 41.97
CA LYS A 209 -8.93 8.49 41.53
C LYS A 209 -8.82 8.76 40.04
N GLY A 210 -9.94 8.67 39.34
CA GLY A 210 -10.04 9.10 37.94
C GLY A 210 -11.06 10.22 37.79
N THR A 211 -10.92 11.01 36.72
CA THR A 211 -11.98 11.90 36.24
C THR A 211 -12.31 11.54 34.81
N VAL A 212 -13.55 11.76 34.40
CA VAL A 212 -14.00 11.56 33.03
C VAL A 212 -14.66 12.86 32.58
N ALA A 213 -14.03 13.54 31.64
CA ALA A 213 -14.65 14.63 30.90
C ALA A 213 -15.37 14.05 29.68
N VAL A 214 -16.62 14.46 29.48
CA VAL A 214 -17.52 13.96 28.45
C VAL A 214 -18.04 15.13 27.63
N TRP A 215 -17.91 15.03 26.30
CA TRP A 215 -18.58 15.91 25.34
C TRP A 215 -19.61 15.08 24.57
N ALA A 216 -20.88 15.40 24.75
CA ALA A 216 -22.00 14.75 24.07
C ALA A 216 -22.64 15.72 23.09
N THR A 217 -22.85 15.27 21.86
CA THR A 217 -23.66 15.97 20.85
C THR A 217 -25.00 15.27 20.75
N ILE A 218 -26.09 15.98 20.96
CA ILE A 218 -27.45 15.44 20.89
C ILE A 218 -28.15 16.07 19.69
N SER A 219 -28.54 15.25 18.73
CA SER A 219 -29.21 15.65 17.51
C SER A 219 -30.69 15.28 17.54
N ASN A 220 -31.49 15.99 16.75
CA ASN A 220 -32.93 15.75 16.68
C ASN A 220 -33.48 15.99 15.27
N ASP A 221 -34.50 15.20 14.90
CA ASP A 221 -35.22 15.32 13.63
C ASP A 221 -36.71 15.63 13.89
N GLN A 222 -37.07 16.92 13.74
CA GLN A 222 -38.44 17.45 13.81
C GLN A 222 -39.22 17.14 15.10
N TYR A 223 -38.55 17.06 16.25
CA TYR A 223 -39.17 16.58 17.49
C TYR A 223 -40.27 17.48 18.13
N PRO A 224 -40.39 18.81 17.94
CA PRO A 224 -41.46 19.57 18.61
C PRO A 224 -42.89 19.32 18.08
N GLN A 225 -43.05 18.52 17.02
CA GLN A 225 -44.36 18.21 16.42
C GLN A 225 -44.98 16.89 16.89
N LEU A 226 -44.20 15.99 17.50
CA LEU A 226 -44.65 14.65 17.91
C LEU A 226 -45.41 14.61 19.25
N LEU A 227 -45.45 15.72 19.99
CA LEU A 227 -46.24 15.85 21.22
C LEU A 227 -47.58 16.57 20.90
N SER A 228 -48.49 15.84 20.25
CA SER A 228 -49.94 16.10 20.05
C SER A 228 -50.37 17.36 19.25
N PRO A 229 -51.12 17.20 18.14
CA PRO A 229 -51.75 18.30 17.39
C PRO A 229 -52.89 19.05 18.12
N ASP A 230 -53.42 18.52 19.23
CA ASP A 230 -54.75 18.88 19.75
C ASP A 230 -54.81 19.66 21.08
N SER A 231 -53.71 20.29 21.53
CA SER A 231 -53.75 21.06 22.79
C SER A 231 -53.40 22.55 22.62
N LEU A 232 -54.44 23.38 22.65
CA LEU A 232 -54.45 24.86 22.76
C LEU A 232 -53.90 25.39 24.10
N LYS A 233 -52.97 24.69 24.76
CA LYS A 233 -52.29 25.18 25.98
C LYS A 233 -50.87 25.63 25.65
N PRO A 234 -50.39 26.74 26.26
CA PRO A 234 -49.03 27.23 26.02
C PRO A 234 -48.03 26.12 26.38
N LYS A 235 -47.28 25.67 25.37
CA LYS A 235 -46.31 24.56 25.42
C LYS A 235 -45.23 24.87 26.46
N VAL A 236 -45.25 24.18 27.59
CA VAL A 236 -44.02 23.98 28.38
C VAL A 236 -43.09 23.20 27.48
N GLN A 237 -41.94 23.76 27.10
CA GLN A 237 -40.96 23.04 26.30
C GLN A 237 -40.57 21.75 27.05
N PRO A 238 -40.58 20.59 26.39
CA PRO A 238 -40.25 19.33 27.06
C PRO A 238 -38.82 19.43 27.61
N ILE A 239 -38.68 19.26 28.93
CA ILE A 239 -37.41 19.29 29.63
C ILE A 239 -36.79 17.89 29.49
N TYR A 240 -35.63 17.80 28.84
CA TYR A 240 -34.88 16.55 28.74
C TYR A 240 -33.76 16.51 29.74
N GLN A 241 -33.38 15.29 30.08
CA GLN A 241 -32.32 15.02 31.03
C GLN A 241 -31.32 14.06 30.42
N LEU A 242 -30.05 14.47 30.40
CA LEU A 242 -28.91 13.63 30.09
C LEU A 242 -28.26 13.17 31.40
N SER A 243 -28.09 11.87 31.59
CA SER A 243 -27.33 11.32 32.72
C SER A 243 -26.33 10.28 32.24
N PHE A 244 -25.22 10.17 32.98
CA PHE A 244 -24.18 9.20 32.69
C PHE A 244 -24.07 8.18 33.84
N GLU A 245 -23.91 6.91 33.47
CA GLU A 245 -23.57 5.82 34.39
C GLU A 245 -22.26 5.17 33.93
N VAL A 246 -21.28 5.05 34.84
CA VAL A 246 -20.05 4.30 34.57
C VAL A 246 -20.16 2.93 35.20
N VAL A 247 -20.05 1.89 34.37
CA VAL A 247 -20.08 0.49 34.79
C VAL A 247 -18.70 -0.13 34.60
N ASP A 248 -18.20 -0.82 35.61
CA ASP A 248 -16.99 -1.62 35.49
C ASP A 248 -17.35 -2.94 34.78
N ILE A 249 -16.75 -3.19 33.60
CA ILE A 249 -17.16 -4.29 32.72
C ILE A 249 -16.93 -5.66 33.37
N LEU A 250 -15.84 -5.82 34.13
CA LEU A 250 -15.50 -7.10 34.74
C LEU A 250 -16.44 -7.44 35.91
N SER A 251 -16.81 -6.45 36.71
CA SER A 251 -17.71 -6.65 37.86
C SER A 251 -19.19 -6.56 37.52
N GLY A 252 -19.54 -5.88 36.42
CA GLY A 252 -20.92 -5.51 36.07
C GLY A 252 -21.53 -4.48 37.02
N THR A 253 -20.75 -3.85 37.91
CA THR A 253 -21.26 -2.92 38.93
C THR A 253 -21.07 -1.46 38.53
N ALA A 254 -22.07 -0.62 38.84
CA ALA A 254 -21.97 0.82 38.64
C ALA A 254 -20.92 1.42 39.59
N SER A 255 -19.88 2.02 39.01
CA SER A 255 -18.81 2.72 39.73
C SER A 255 -19.19 4.14 40.09
N THR A 256 -19.97 4.82 39.25
CA THR A 256 -20.51 6.17 39.52
C THR A 256 -21.72 6.46 38.64
N GLN A 257 -22.57 7.39 39.07
CA GLN A 257 -23.69 7.92 38.29
C GLN A 257 -23.78 9.44 38.49
N THR A 258 -23.98 10.19 37.42
CA THR A 258 -24.08 11.65 37.50
C THR A 258 -25.50 12.09 37.87
N SER A 259 -25.61 13.29 38.46
CA SER A 259 -26.89 13.98 38.48
C SER A 259 -27.37 14.26 37.05
N PRO A 260 -28.70 14.22 36.77
CA PRO A 260 -29.22 14.54 35.46
C PRO A 260 -28.92 16.00 35.07
N HIS A 261 -28.34 16.20 33.89
CA HIS A 261 -28.16 17.51 33.28
C HIS A 261 -29.39 17.84 32.44
N ILE A 262 -30.02 18.97 32.75
CA ILE A 262 -31.21 19.43 32.05
C ILE A 262 -30.80 20.18 30.79
N PHE A 263 -31.38 19.81 29.65
CA PHE A 263 -31.21 20.53 28.39
C PHE A 263 -32.54 20.63 27.64
N VAL A 264 -32.60 21.57 26.70
CA VAL A 264 -33.78 21.82 25.87
C VAL A 264 -33.35 21.83 24.41
N PRO A 265 -33.75 20.84 23.59
CA PRO A 265 -33.33 20.75 22.21
C PRO A 265 -34.02 21.83 21.37
N GLU A 266 -33.24 22.49 20.52
CA GLU A 266 -33.75 23.35 19.46
C GLU A 266 -33.98 22.52 18.19
N ASN A 267 -35.08 22.77 17.49
CA ASN A 267 -35.45 21.99 16.32
C ASN A 267 -34.38 22.09 15.22
N GLY A 268 -33.88 20.94 14.77
CA GLY A 268 -32.88 20.86 13.70
C GLY A 268 -31.52 21.48 14.05
N LYS A 269 -31.25 21.69 15.34
CA LYS A 269 -29.93 22.09 15.85
C LYS A 269 -29.43 21.10 16.88
N ASP A 270 -28.13 20.86 16.84
CA ASP A 270 -27.47 20.01 17.82
C ASP A 270 -27.38 20.73 19.18
N SER A 271 -27.59 19.96 20.24
CA SER A 271 -27.34 20.40 21.62
C SER A 271 -26.00 19.81 22.07
N GLU A 272 -25.07 20.68 22.45
CA GLU A 272 -23.78 20.28 23.00
C GLU A 272 -23.82 20.28 24.53
N VAL A 273 -23.45 19.17 25.15
CA VAL A 273 -23.37 19.03 26.60
C VAL A 273 -21.96 18.60 26.99
N THR A 274 -21.34 19.38 27.88
CA THR A 274 -20.04 19.05 28.46
C THR A 274 -20.19 18.84 29.97
N LEU A 275 -19.79 17.67 30.46
CA LEU A 275 -19.77 17.35 31.89
C LEU A 275 -18.44 16.73 32.29
N GLU A 276 -18.05 16.94 33.54
CA GLU A 276 -16.90 16.29 34.15
C GLU A 276 -17.31 15.73 35.52
N PHE A 277 -16.91 14.50 35.81
CA PHE A 277 -17.21 13.85 37.08
C PHE A 277 -16.09 12.88 37.50
N ALA A 278 -16.02 12.62 38.80
CA ALA A 278 -15.02 11.75 39.41
C ALA A 278 -15.48 10.28 39.46
N VAL A 279 -14.52 9.37 39.33
CA VAL A 279 -14.67 7.93 39.52
C VAL A 279 -13.69 7.51 40.61
N ALA A 280 -14.20 6.91 41.69
CA ALA A 280 -13.37 6.44 42.80
C ALA A 280 -12.84 5.02 42.53
N ASN A 281 -11.66 4.70 43.08
CA ASN A 281 -11.03 3.38 43.03
C ASN A 281 -10.86 2.84 41.59
N VAL A 282 -10.38 3.69 40.67
CA VAL A 282 -10.19 3.30 39.27
C VAL A 282 -9.10 2.24 39.12
N ARG A 283 -9.36 1.26 38.26
CA ARG A 283 -8.37 0.28 37.81
C ARG A 283 -7.81 0.75 36.48
N LEU A 284 -6.50 0.88 36.40
CA LEU A 284 -5.85 1.37 35.19
C LEU A 284 -5.86 0.32 34.09
N TRP A 285 -6.01 0.78 32.86
CA TRP A 285 -5.78 -0.01 31.67
C TRP A 285 -4.27 -0.08 31.37
N SER A 286 -3.78 -1.27 31.06
CA SER A 286 -2.42 -1.51 30.57
C SER A 286 -2.36 -2.86 29.83
N PRO A 287 -1.29 -3.14 29.05
CA PRO A 287 -1.15 -4.44 28.40
C PRO A 287 -1.21 -5.66 29.32
N ASP A 288 -0.77 -5.52 30.57
CA ASP A 288 -0.78 -6.60 31.56
C ASP A 288 -2.08 -6.66 32.38
N ALA A 289 -2.81 -5.54 32.46
CA ALA A 289 -4.07 -5.41 33.18
C ALA A 289 -5.06 -4.55 32.37
N PRO A 290 -5.75 -5.14 31.37
CA PRO A 290 -6.65 -4.43 30.46
C PRO A 290 -8.01 -4.12 31.11
N SER A 291 -8.01 -3.33 32.18
CA SER A 291 -9.25 -2.94 32.88
C SER A 291 -10.08 -1.98 32.02
N LEU A 292 -11.35 -2.31 31.79
CA LEU A 292 -12.26 -1.53 30.95
C LEU A 292 -13.54 -1.15 31.72
N TYR A 293 -14.09 -0.01 31.32
CA TYR A 293 -15.32 0.57 31.83
C TYR A 293 -16.25 0.88 30.67
N ARG A 294 -17.56 0.86 30.94
CA ARG A 294 -18.60 1.30 30.01
C ARG A 294 -19.26 2.56 30.53
N LEU A 295 -19.26 3.60 29.71
CA LEU A 295 -20.07 4.78 29.98
C LEU A 295 -21.42 4.61 29.26
N ARG A 296 -22.51 4.51 30.02
CA ARG A 296 -23.87 4.59 29.50
C ARG A 296 -24.37 6.01 29.54
N ALA A 297 -24.66 6.59 28.38
CA ALA A 297 -25.27 7.90 28.25
C ALA A 297 -26.77 7.75 28.00
N ILE A 298 -27.59 8.28 28.91
CA ILE A 298 -29.04 8.08 28.90
C ILE A 298 -29.73 9.43 28.72
N VAL A 299 -30.42 9.62 27.59
CA VAL A 299 -31.36 10.72 27.37
C VAL A 299 -32.74 10.26 27.82
N SER A 300 -33.41 11.11 28.60
CA SER A 300 -34.69 10.78 29.19
C SER A 300 -35.63 11.97 29.25
N TYR A 301 -36.92 11.68 29.31
CA TYR A 301 -38.00 12.64 29.39
C TYR A 301 -38.87 12.39 30.64
N GLY A 302 -39.36 13.47 31.26
CA GLY A 302 -40.25 13.43 32.41
C GLY A 302 -39.60 13.88 33.72
N ASP A 303 -40.41 13.95 34.79
CA ASP A 303 -39.96 14.29 36.15
C ASP A 303 -39.48 13.01 36.90
N ASN A 304 -38.77 13.18 38.01
CA ASN A 304 -38.14 12.13 38.82
C ASN A 304 -39.07 10.97 39.25
N LYS A 305 -40.39 11.14 39.16
CA LYS A 305 -41.39 10.11 39.50
C LYS A 305 -41.80 9.21 38.33
N LYS A 306 -41.61 9.64 37.08
CA LYS A 306 -41.95 8.88 35.86
C LYS A 306 -41.01 9.29 34.73
N ARG A 307 -39.87 8.60 34.65
CA ARG A 307 -38.80 8.84 33.68
C ARG A 307 -38.91 7.84 32.54
N THR A 308 -39.00 8.33 31.31
CA THR A 308 -38.99 7.52 30.09
C THR A 308 -37.63 7.69 29.41
N THR A 309 -36.91 6.60 29.17
CA THR A 309 -35.69 6.62 28.36
C THR A 309 -36.05 6.88 26.91
N ILE A 310 -35.40 7.87 26.31
CA ILE A 310 -35.56 8.23 24.90
C ILE A 310 -34.46 7.57 24.09
N ASP A 311 -33.21 7.71 24.53
CA ASP A 311 -32.04 7.15 23.86
C ASP A 311 -30.98 6.72 24.87
N GLU A 312 -30.25 5.67 24.53
CA GLU A 312 -29.13 5.11 25.26
C GLU A 312 -27.96 4.94 24.27
N PHE A 313 -26.79 5.47 24.63
CA PHE A 313 -25.55 5.34 23.88
C PHE A 313 -24.45 4.87 24.84
N ASP A 314 -23.87 3.72 24.54
CA ASP A 314 -22.78 3.14 25.32
C ASP A 314 -21.42 3.38 24.64
N VAL A 315 -20.39 3.69 25.42
CA VAL A 315 -19.00 3.75 24.96
C VAL A 315 -18.10 3.05 25.96
N ASP A 316 -17.32 2.09 25.49
CA ASP A 316 -16.26 1.46 26.29
C ASP A 316 -15.00 2.33 26.31
N PHE A 317 -14.37 2.42 27.47
CA PHE A 317 -13.15 3.19 27.69
C PHE A 317 -12.29 2.58 28.80
N GLY A 318 -11.10 3.14 29.01
CA GLY A 318 -10.22 2.73 30.11
C GLY A 318 -9.41 3.90 30.65
N PHE A 319 -8.96 3.79 31.90
CA PHE A 319 -8.10 4.78 32.53
C PHE A 319 -6.63 4.47 32.21
N ALA A 320 -6.07 5.19 31.23
CA ALA A 320 -4.66 5.10 30.87
C ALA A 320 -4.07 6.50 30.68
N SER A 321 -2.79 6.65 30.99
CA SER A 321 -2.05 7.89 30.77
C SER A 321 -0.79 7.59 29.95
N VAL A 322 -0.75 8.08 28.71
CA VAL A 322 0.44 8.04 27.86
C VAL A 322 1.12 9.40 27.94
N THR A 323 2.38 9.41 28.38
CA THR A 323 3.17 10.63 28.49
C THR A 323 4.56 10.40 27.89
N ARG A 324 5.25 11.50 27.61
CA ARG A 324 6.63 11.52 27.11
C ARG A 324 7.47 12.30 28.10
N ASN A 325 8.61 11.76 28.51
CA ASN A 325 9.52 12.44 29.41
C ASN A 325 10.98 12.20 29.00
N GLY A 326 11.69 13.26 28.61
CA GLY A 326 13.12 13.17 28.27
C GLY A 326 13.48 12.11 27.23
N GLY A 327 12.68 11.96 26.16
CA GLY A 327 12.87 10.94 25.13
C GLY A 327 12.34 9.55 25.50
N GLU A 328 11.71 9.37 26.67
CA GLU A 328 11.12 8.10 27.07
C GLU A 328 9.60 8.08 26.87
N LEU A 329 9.07 6.93 26.45
CA LEU A 329 7.64 6.65 26.40
C LEU A 329 7.16 6.08 27.73
N MET A 330 6.14 6.70 28.32
CA MET A 330 5.64 6.37 29.65
C MET A 330 4.16 5.98 29.57
N LEU A 331 3.82 4.80 30.09
CA LEU A 331 2.43 4.37 30.31
C LEU A 331 2.14 4.32 31.80
N ASN A 332 1.10 5.02 32.24
CA ASN A 332 0.70 5.12 33.64
C ASN A 332 1.86 5.56 34.56
N GLY A 333 2.75 6.42 34.04
CA GLY A 333 3.94 6.92 34.71
C GLY A 333 5.08 5.91 34.88
N LYS A 334 5.07 4.80 34.14
CA LYS A 334 6.18 3.84 34.06
C LYS A 334 6.75 3.81 32.64
N LYS A 335 8.08 3.73 32.52
CA LYS A 335 8.76 3.52 31.24
C LYS A 335 8.22 2.26 30.58
N THR A 336 7.83 2.38 29.32
CA THR A 336 7.22 1.29 28.55
C THR A 336 8.06 0.99 27.33
N GLU A 337 8.45 -0.28 27.21
CA GLU A 337 9.12 -0.83 26.04
C GLU A 337 8.08 -1.45 25.11
N LEU A 338 8.11 -1.08 23.82
CA LEU A 338 7.25 -1.61 22.78
C LEU A 338 7.86 -2.88 22.18
N LYS A 339 7.24 -4.02 22.46
CA LYS A 339 7.45 -5.30 21.81
C LYS A 339 6.39 -5.44 20.73
N GLY A 340 6.64 -4.77 19.62
CA GLY A 340 5.67 -4.56 18.56
C GLY A 340 5.71 -5.63 17.48
N VAL A 341 4.58 -5.80 16.78
CA VAL A 341 4.48 -6.54 15.52
C VAL A 341 3.60 -5.76 14.54
N ILE A 342 3.91 -5.84 13.25
CA ILE A 342 3.07 -5.28 12.19
C ILE A 342 2.02 -6.30 11.79
N TRP A 343 0.76 -5.87 11.78
CA TRP A 343 -0.37 -6.64 11.26
C TRP A 343 -0.90 -5.96 9.99
N VAL A 344 -1.21 -6.77 8.98
CA VAL A 344 -1.75 -6.36 7.68
C VAL A 344 -3.08 -7.07 7.47
N GLU A 345 -4.11 -6.32 7.07
CA GLU A 345 -5.47 -6.82 6.84
C GLU A 345 -5.54 -7.62 5.52
N ASP A 346 -5.18 -8.90 5.58
CA ASP A 346 -5.19 -9.79 4.42
C ASP A 346 -5.47 -11.25 4.83
N SER A 347 -6.49 -11.84 4.21
CA SER A 347 -6.81 -13.27 4.27
C SER A 347 -6.54 -13.94 2.92
N PRO A 348 -5.88 -15.11 2.89
CA PRO A 348 -5.71 -15.87 1.65
C PRO A 348 -7.04 -16.35 1.05
N VAL A 349 -8.13 -16.33 1.82
CA VAL A 349 -9.47 -16.78 1.40
C VAL A 349 -10.39 -15.58 1.14
N HIS A 350 -10.35 -14.56 2.00
CA HIS A 350 -11.31 -13.45 1.98
C HIS A 350 -10.72 -12.10 1.54
N GLY A 351 -9.42 -12.02 1.24
CA GLY A 351 -8.73 -10.75 0.96
C GLY A 351 -8.83 -9.81 2.15
N ALA A 352 -9.18 -8.55 1.91
CA ALA A 352 -9.39 -7.56 2.97
C ALA A 352 -10.70 -7.76 3.78
N SER A 353 -11.60 -8.67 3.35
CA SER A 353 -12.86 -8.93 4.04
C SER A 353 -12.73 -10.00 5.12
N MET A 354 -11.75 -9.86 6.02
CA MET A 354 -11.47 -10.86 7.06
C MET A 354 -12.69 -11.12 7.96
N THR A 355 -12.84 -12.37 8.41
CA THR A 355 -13.85 -12.75 9.40
C THR A 355 -13.45 -12.32 10.81
N TYR A 356 -14.44 -12.18 11.69
CA TYR A 356 -14.24 -11.96 13.13
C TYR A 356 -13.35 -13.03 13.78
N GLU A 357 -13.51 -14.29 13.36
CA GLU A 357 -12.73 -15.40 13.88
C GLU A 357 -11.25 -15.33 13.44
N GLU A 358 -10.98 -15.00 12.17
CA GLU A 358 -9.60 -14.78 11.69
C GLU A 358 -8.93 -13.63 12.46
N MET A 359 -9.63 -12.51 12.62
CA MET A 359 -9.15 -11.36 13.38
C MET A 359 -8.81 -11.70 14.84
N GLU A 360 -9.71 -12.38 15.55
CA GLU A 360 -9.48 -12.74 16.96
C GLU A 360 -8.37 -13.79 17.12
N LYS A 361 -8.27 -14.77 16.20
CA LYS A 361 -7.16 -15.74 16.20
C LYS A 361 -5.82 -15.04 16.03
N ASP A 362 -5.71 -14.09 15.10
CA ASP A 362 -4.48 -13.33 14.88
C ASP A 362 -4.09 -12.55 16.15
N VAL A 363 -5.02 -11.84 16.81
CA VAL A 363 -4.73 -11.11 18.06
C VAL A 363 -4.32 -12.04 19.20
N ALA A 364 -5.03 -13.16 19.39
CA ALA A 364 -4.71 -14.13 20.43
C ALA A 364 -3.30 -14.70 20.23
N GLU A 365 -2.93 -14.98 18.98
CA GLU A 365 -1.63 -15.50 18.59
C GLU A 365 -0.50 -14.47 18.81
N ILE A 366 -0.77 -13.19 18.52
CA ILE A 366 0.12 -12.06 18.81
C ILE A 366 0.34 -11.92 20.32
N LYS A 367 -0.73 -12.01 21.12
CA LYS A 367 -0.63 -11.95 22.59
C LYS A 367 0.17 -13.13 23.14
N LEU A 368 -0.05 -14.34 22.61
CA LEU A 368 0.67 -15.56 22.99
C LEU A 368 2.17 -15.48 22.66
N MET A 369 2.53 -14.76 21.61
CA MET A 369 3.93 -14.47 21.25
C MET A 369 4.61 -13.55 22.29
N GLY A 370 3.85 -12.86 23.14
CA GLY A 370 4.38 -11.92 24.13
C GLY A 370 4.55 -10.50 23.60
N ALA A 371 3.95 -10.18 22.45
CA ALA A 371 3.86 -8.81 21.96
C ALA A 371 2.90 -8.00 22.86
N ASN A 372 3.22 -6.72 23.05
CA ASN A 372 2.38 -5.78 23.78
C ASN A 372 1.89 -4.61 22.91
N ALA A 373 2.27 -4.57 21.64
CA ALA A 373 1.85 -3.56 20.69
C ALA A 373 1.63 -4.14 19.29
N ILE A 374 0.64 -3.63 18.57
CA ILE A 374 0.40 -3.86 17.15
C ILE A 374 0.49 -2.52 16.43
N ARG A 375 1.19 -2.52 15.30
CA ARG A 375 1.08 -1.46 14.29
C ARG A 375 0.21 -1.99 13.17
N PHE A 376 -0.88 -1.28 12.90
CA PHE A 376 -1.79 -1.58 11.80
C PHE A 376 -1.27 -0.90 10.55
N ALA A 377 -0.66 -1.70 9.66
CA ALA A 377 -0.17 -1.21 8.39
C ALA A 377 -1.13 -1.66 7.27
N PHE A 378 -1.50 -0.83 6.29
CA PHE A 378 -1.06 0.55 6.06
C PHE A 378 -2.23 1.54 6.13
N HIS A 379 -3.31 1.17 6.80
CA HIS A 379 -4.54 1.93 6.88
C HIS A 379 -5.24 1.63 8.23
N PRO A 380 -6.27 2.41 8.61
CA PRO A 380 -7.02 2.13 9.82
C PRO A 380 -7.61 0.71 9.76
N PRO A 381 -7.46 -0.10 10.82
CA PRO A 381 -7.94 -1.47 10.84
C PRO A 381 -9.46 -1.50 10.98
N HIS A 382 -10.02 -2.71 10.87
CA HIS A 382 -11.39 -2.98 11.29
C HIS A 382 -11.61 -2.52 12.75
N PRO A 383 -12.72 -1.83 13.11
CA PRO A 383 -12.95 -1.37 14.49
C PRO A 383 -12.84 -2.48 15.53
N TYR A 384 -13.30 -3.68 15.18
CA TYR A 384 -13.17 -4.89 16.00
C TYR A 384 -11.72 -5.18 16.43
N MET A 385 -10.71 -4.88 15.60
CA MET A 385 -9.31 -5.05 15.97
C MET A 385 -8.89 -4.14 17.11
N ILE A 386 -9.41 -2.91 17.16
CA ILE A 386 -9.17 -1.99 18.27
C ILE A 386 -9.89 -2.46 19.53
N ASN A 387 -11.13 -2.98 19.41
CA ASN A 387 -11.83 -3.63 20.53
C ASN A 387 -11.04 -4.84 21.07
N LEU A 388 -10.48 -5.67 20.19
CA LEU A 388 -9.62 -6.78 20.58
C LEU A 388 -8.34 -6.29 21.26
N CYS A 389 -7.70 -5.22 20.78
CA CYS A 389 -6.54 -4.62 21.44
C CYS A 389 -6.86 -4.13 22.87
N ASN A 390 -8.03 -3.51 23.06
CA ASN A 390 -8.51 -3.12 24.39
C ASN A 390 -8.64 -4.33 25.32
N ARG A 391 -9.27 -5.42 24.85
CA ARG A 391 -9.58 -6.63 25.64
C ARG A 391 -8.35 -7.48 25.95
N TYR A 392 -7.49 -7.70 24.97
CA TYR A 392 -6.29 -8.54 25.10
C TYR A 392 -5.12 -7.77 25.74
N GLY A 393 -5.25 -6.46 25.96
CA GLY A 393 -4.20 -5.62 26.50
C GLY A 393 -3.03 -5.52 25.53
N ILE A 394 -3.27 -4.87 24.38
CA ILE A 394 -2.28 -4.60 23.34
C ILE A 394 -2.39 -3.13 22.96
N LEU A 395 -1.27 -2.43 22.86
CA LEU A 395 -1.21 -1.06 22.38
C LEU A 395 -1.37 -1.02 20.86
N ALA A 396 -2.13 -0.07 20.33
CA ALA A 396 -2.40 0.07 18.90
C ALA A 396 -1.74 1.33 18.35
N LEU A 397 -0.98 1.18 17.26
CA LEU A 397 -0.59 2.28 16.38
C LEU A 397 -1.41 2.15 15.10
N GLU A 398 -2.21 3.17 14.81
CA GLU A 398 -3.03 3.26 13.60
C GLU A 398 -2.44 4.31 12.65
N GLU A 399 -2.54 4.11 11.34
CA GLU A 399 -2.05 5.06 10.35
C GLU A 399 -2.97 5.21 9.16
N ILE A 400 -2.87 6.35 8.48
CA ILE A 400 -3.58 6.64 7.23
C ILE A 400 -2.84 6.06 6.01
N PRO A 401 -3.54 5.79 4.88
CA PRO A 401 -3.00 5.10 3.68
C PRO A 401 -2.06 5.94 2.81
N VAL A 402 -1.11 6.65 3.42
CA VAL A 402 -0.05 7.43 2.77
C VAL A 402 1.23 6.60 2.81
N TRP A 403 1.44 5.83 1.74
CA TRP A 403 2.58 4.91 1.61
C TRP A 403 3.40 5.23 0.35
N ASN A 404 4.71 5.40 0.50
CA ASN A 404 5.64 5.62 -0.62
C ASN A 404 5.23 6.77 -1.56
N VAL A 405 4.70 7.87 -0.99
CA VAL A 405 4.20 9.01 -1.77
C VAL A 405 5.33 10.05 -2.02
N PRO A 406 5.60 10.41 -3.28
CA PRO A 406 6.52 11.50 -3.63
C PRO A 406 6.10 12.87 -3.09
N GLY A 407 7.07 13.74 -2.79
CA GLY A 407 6.82 15.09 -2.26
C GLY A 407 5.93 15.96 -3.14
N GLU A 408 6.07 15.86 -4.47
CA GLU A 408 5.19 16.57 -5.43
C GLU A 408 3.71 16.21 -5.27
N LEU A 409 3.40 14.93 -5.04
CA LEU A 409 2.03 14.46 -4.91
C LEU A 409 1.46 14.76 -3.52
N LEU A 410 2.28 14.66 -2.46
CA LEU A 410 1.89 15.08 -1.10
C LEU A 410 1.52 16.56 -1.01
N GLY A 411 2.24 17.41 -1.75
CA GLY A 411 1.94 18.85 -1.83
C GLY A 411 0.63 19.19 -2.56
N SER A 412 -0.05 18.21 -3.18
CA SER A 412 -1.27 18.48 -3.92
C SER A 412 -2.50 18.51 -3.02
N GLU A 413 -3.38 19.49 -3.23
CA GLU A 413 -4.60 19.66 -2.42
C GLU A 413 -5.49 18.41 -2.42
N ALA A 414 -5.58 17.69 -3.55
CA ALA A 414 -6.36 16.47 -3.65
C ALA A 414 -5.91 15.39 -2.66
N ILE A 415 -4.58 15.17 -2.54
CA ILE A 415 -4.03 14.18 -1.61
C ILE A 415 -4.15 14.67 -0.16
N GLN A 416 -3.92 15.96 0.09
CA GLN A 416 -4.02 16.51 1.44
C GLN A 416 -5.45 16.45 2.00
N VAL A 417 -6.47 16.77 1.20
CA VAL A 417 -7.87 16.70 1.62
C VAL A 417 -8.29 15.26 1.93
N LEU A 418 -7.91 14.30 1.09
CA LEU A 418 -8.22 12.88 1.32
C LEU A 418 -7.51 12.36 2.58
N ALA A 419 -6.22 12.65 2.73
CA ALA A 419 -5.45 12.27 3.91
C ALA A 419 -6.02 12.90 5.20
N GLU A 420 -6.45 14.17 5.15
CA GLU A 420 -7.07 14.84 6.27
C GLU A 420 -8.43 14.23 6.62
N GLN A 421 -9.27 13.94 5.62
CA GLN A 421 -10.55 13.25 5.83
C GLN A 421 -10.32 11.90 6.50
N THR A 422 -9.42 11.06 5.97
CA THR A 422 -9.10 9.73 6.53
C THR A 422 -8.52 9.83 7.95
N ALA A 423 -7.66 10.81 8.22
CA ALA A 423 -7.11 11.04 9.56
C ALA A 423 -8.21 11.42 10.56
N ARG A 424 -9.13 12.30 10.16
CA ARG A 424 -10.26 12.71 11.01
C ARG A 424 -11.20 11.54 11.28
N GLU A 425 -11.55 10.76 10.26
CA GLU A 425 -12.41 9.57 10.38
C GLU A 425 -11.78 8.54 11.35
N MET A 426 -10.49 8.24 11.20
CA MET A 426 -9.74 7.35 12.10
C MET A 426 -9.76 7.86 13.55
N VAL A 427 -9.36 9.12 13.78
CA VAL A 427 -9.27 9.66 15.15
C VAL A 427 -10.65 9.75 15.81
N LEU A 428 -11.68 10.23 15.10
CA LEU A 428 -13.02 10.37 15.66
C LEU A 428 -13.62 9.01 16.02
N ARG A 429 -13.33 7.97 15.22
CA ARG A 429 -13.77 6.61 15.47
C ARG A 429 -13.11 6.02 16.72
N ASP A 430 -11.79 6.14 16.85
CA ASP A 430 -11.04 5.33 17.81
C ASP A 430 -10.50 6.07 19.04
N ARG A 431 -10.63 7.41 19.13
CA ARG A 431 -10.10 8.21 20.26
C ARG A 431 -10.56 7.80 21.66
N ASN A 432 -11.71 7.13 21.78
CA ASN A 432 -12.23 6.66 23.07
C ASN A 432 -11.52 5.38 23.57
N ASN A 433 -10.77 4.69 22.70
CA ASN A 433 -10.13 3.43 23.02
C ASN A 433 -8.82 3.62 23.82
N PRO A 434 -8.66 2.96 24.99
CA PRO A 434 -7.44 3.09 25.79
C PRO A 434 -6.22 2.40 25.15
N SER A 435 -6.44 1.44 24.24
CA SER A 435 -5.35 0.75 23.54
C SER A 435 -4.61 1.63 22.54
N VAL A 436 -5.28 2.62 21.95
CA VAL A 436 -4.67 3.48 20.94
C VAL A 436 -3.55 4.30 21.57
N LEU A 437 -2.34 4.10 21.09
CA LEU A 437 -1.12 4.73 21.56
C LEU A 437 -0.79 5.99 20.77
N GLY A 438 -1.09 6.03 19.47
CA GLY A 438 -0.75 7.16 18.61
C GLY A 438 -1.25 7.02 17.19
N TRP A 439 -1.18 8.14 16.48
CA TRP A 439 -1.79 8.34 15.16
C TRP A 439 -0.73 8.58 14.09
N GLY A 440 -0.69 7.71 13.09
CA GLY A 440 0.26 7.73 11.98
C GLY A 440 -0.25 8.58 10.82
N ILE A 441 0.58 9.51 10.35
CA ILE A 441 0.27 10.36 9.18
C ILE A 441 0.82 9.79 7.87
N GLY A 442 1.37 8.58 7.88
CA GLY A 442 1.93 7.93 6.70
C GLY A 442 3.24 7.23 6.99
N ASP A 443 3.74 6.52 5.99
CA ASP A 443 4.92 5.66 6.08
C ASP A 443 5.73 5.70 4.79
N ASP A 444 7.06 5.80 4.92
CA ASP A 444 8.02 5.85 3.82
C ASP A 444 7.67 6.89 2.73
N PHE A 445 7.06 8.03 3.08
CA PHE A 445 6.85 9.13 2.13
C PHE A 445 8.10 10.01 2.01
N ASP A 446 8.17 10.88 1.00
CA ASP A 446 9.34 11.73 0.73
C ASP A 446 9.50 12.88 1.73
N SER A 447 9.92 12.58 2.96
CA SER A 447 10.07 13.55 4.04
C SER A 447 11.21 14.55 3.84
N SER A 448 12.06 14.35 2.81
CA SER A 448 13.13 15.27 2.43
C SER A 448 12.65 16.46 1.59
N ASP A 449 11.45 16.37 1.00
CA ASP A 449 10.87 17.42 0.17
C ASP A 449 10.15 18.48 1.04
N PRO A 450 10.40 19.78 0.84
CA PRO A 450 9.70 20.85 1.58
C PRO A 450 8.16 20.77 1.51
N ARG A 451 7.61 20.25 0.40
CA ARG A 451 6.15 20.06 0.23
C ARG A 451 5.58 19.00 1.17
N ALA A 452 6.38 18.02 1.57
CA ALA A 452 5.99 17.02 2.55
C ALA A 452 5.82 17.64 3.96
N ARG A 453 6.56 18.70 4.27
CA ARG A 453 6.41 19.43 5.54
C ARG A 453 5.06 20.13 5.64
N GLU A 454 4.59 20.76 4.56
CA GLU A 454 3.26 21.38 4.50
C GLU A 454 2.15 20.36 4.76
N TYR A 455 2.24 19.21 4.10
CA TYR A 455 1.38 18.05 4.33
C TYR A 455 1.42 17.60 5.80
N ALA A 456 2.61 17.32 6.33
CA ALA A 456 2.77 16.82 7.69
C ALA A 456 2.22 17.80 8.74
N GLN A 457 2.43 19.10 8.53
CA GLN A 457 1.90 20.15 9.41
C GLN A 457 0.37 20.19 9.39
N ARG A 458 -0.26 20.11 8.21
CA ARG A 458 -1.72 20.10 8.07
C ARG A 458 -2.34 18.91 8.79
N ILE A 459 -1.88 17.69 8.49
CA ILE A 459 -2.46 16.47 9.06
C ILE A 459 -2.21 16.40 10.57
N THR A 460 -0.99 16.72 11.03
CA THR A 460 -0.67 16.77 12.46
C THR A 460 -1.55 17.77 13.20
N SER A 461 -1.77 18.96 12.62
CA SER A 461 -2.65 19.98 13.23
C SER A 461 -4.10 19.50 13.30
N SER A 462 -4.60 18.83 12.25
CA SER A 462 -5.95 18.27 12.21
C SER A 462 -6.14 17.19 13.29
N ILE A 463 -5.16 16.28 13.46
CA ILE A 463 -5.17 15.26 14.51
C ILE A 463 -5.10 15.90 15.90
N LYS A 464 -4.15 16.82 16.14
CA LYS A 464 -3.97 17.48 17.44
C LYS A 464 -5.17 18.35 17.86
N GLY A 465 -5.98 18.80 16.89
CA GLY A 465 -7.26 19.46 17.16
C GLY A 465 -8.37 18.52 17.65
N LEU A 466 -8.22 17.21 17.43
CA LEU A 466 -9.22 16.19 17.78
C LEU A 466 -8.81 15.34 18.99
N ASP A 467 -7.52 15.02 19.13
CA ASP A 467 -7.00 14.15 20.16
C ASP A 467 -5.55 14.52 20.54
N ALA A 468 -5.18 14.28 21.81
CA ALA A 468 -3.89 14.70 22.35
C ALA A 468 -2.81 13.59 22.33
N ARG A 469 -3.15 12.37 21.87
CA ARG A 469 -2.18 11.28 21.78
C ARG A 469 -1.08 11.60 20.75
N PRO A 470 0.11 10.99 20.91
CA PRO A 470 1.24 11.20 20.01
C PRO A 470 0.94 10.97 18.53
N VAL A 471 1.42 11.87 17.68
CA VAL A 471 1.46 11.70 16.23
C VAL A 471 2.81 11.10 15.79
N TYR A 472 2.83 10.26 14.76
CA TYR A 472 4.05 9.67 14.19
C TYR A 472 3.97 9.52 12.66
N PHE A 473 5.12 9.26 12.02
CA PHE A 473 5.22 8.71 10.67
C PHE A 473 6.48 7.87 10.56
N GLY A 474 6.59 7.03 9.52
CA GLY A 474 7.82 6.28 9.28
C GLY A 474 8.83 7.03 8.43
N ALA A 475 9.85 7.58 9.08
CA ALA A 475 10.97 8.22 8.42
C ALA A 475 11.90 7.16 7.78
N ARG A 476 12.21 7.34 6.50
CA ARG A 476 13.22 6.56 5.76
C ARG A 476 14.43 7.40 5.36
N LEU A 477 14.22 8.67 5.03
CA LEU A 477 15.24 9.60 4.55
C LEU A 477 15.86 10.35 5.74
N LEU A 478 16.75 9.70 6.47
CA LEU A 478 17.15 10.14 7.82
C LEU A 478 17.97 11.44 7.85
N GLU A 479 18.84 11.65 6.86
CA GLU A 479 19.79 12.78 6.88
C GLU A 479 19.14 14.11 6.48
N ASP A 480 18.22 14.06 5.50
CA ASP A 480 17.57 15.24 4.91
C ASP A 480 16.11 15.41 5.39
N ASP A 481 15.70 14.70 6.44
CA ASP A 481 14.32 14.74 6.93
C ASP A 481 13.88 16.16 7.33
N GLN A 482 12.71 16.58 6.85
CA GLN A 482 12.11 17.89 7.16
C GLN A 482 10.80 17.79 7.97
N CYS A 483 10.44 16.62 8.49
CA CYS A 483 9.10 16.36 9.02
C CYS A 483 9.09 15.85 10.48
N ALA A 484 10.17 15.24 10.96
CA ALA A 484 10.24 14.53 12.23
C ALA A 484 10.04 15.43 13.46
N ASP A 485 10.37 16.72 13.36
CA ASP A 485 10.12 17.71 14.42
C ASP A 485 8.62 18.02 14.63
N LEU A 486 7.77 17.76 13.63
CA LEU A 486 6.32 17.93 13.72
C LEU A 486 5.65 16.74 14.43
N ALA A 487 6.27 15.56 14.36
CA ALA A 487 5.80 14.36 15.02
C ALA A 487 6.11 14.36 16.53
N ASP A 488 5.34 13.59 17.29
CA ASP A 488 5.55 13.42 18.73
C ASP A 488 6.47 12.24 19.06
N LEU A 489 6.54 11.26 18.15
CA LEU A 489 7.41 10.09 18.19
C LEU A 489 8.37 10.14 16.99
N ALA A 490 9.67 10.00 17.23
CA ALA A 490 10.69 9.98 16.19
C ALA A 490 10.82 8.57 15.62
N ALA A 491 9.81 8.16 14.85
CA ALA A 491 9.66 6.80 14.37
C ALA A 491 10.43 6.59 13.04
N VAL A 492 11.09 5.43 12.90
CA VAL A 492 12.08 5.22 11.83
C VAL A 492 11.99 3.83 11.18
N ASN A 493 12.20 3.79 9.87
CA ASN A 493 12.40 2.58 9.07
C ASN A 493 13.83 2.58 8.52
N ILE A 494 14.65 1.60 8.92
CA ILE A 494 16.04 1.48 8.46
C ILE A 494 16.14 0.26 7.53
N PRO A 495 16.11 0.44 6.20
CA PRO A 495 15.95 -0.66 5.24
C PRO A 495 17.28 -1.36 4.90
N THR A 496 18.07 -1.75 5.91
CA THR A 496 19.34 -2.47 5.71
C THR A 496 19.38 -3.82 6.41
N ASN A 497 19.97 -4.80 5.72
CA ASN A 497 20.29 -6.13 6.25
C ASN A 497 21.70 -6.19 6.87
N ASP A 498 22.47 -5.10 6.83
CA ASP A 498 23.74 -4.98 7.53
C ASP A 498 23.51 -4.46 8.96
N LEU A 499 23.80 -5.32 9.94
CA LEU A 499 23.58 -5.01 11.35
C LEU A 499 24.42 -3.83 11.84
N LYS A 500 25.61 -3.61 11.27
CA LYS A 500 26.49 -2.50 11.67
C LYS A 500 25.90 -1.18 11.18
N GLU A 501 25.54 -1.13 9.90
CA GLU A 501 24.86 0.04 9.30
C GLU A 501 23.57 0.35 10.05
N PHE A 502 22.75 -0.67 10.36
CA PHE A 502 21.53 -0.50 11.15
C PHE A 502 21.80 0.17 12.50
N LYS A 503 22.82 -0.28 13.24
CA LYS A 503 23.21 0.30 14.54
C LYS A 503 23.71 1.73 14.41
N GLU A 504 24.48 2.03 13.37
CA GLU A 504 25.02 3.38 13.12
C GLU A 504 23.89 4.36 12.76
N SER A 505 22.99 4.00 11.85
CA SER A 505 21.84 4.83 11.46
C SER A 505 20.86 5.04 12.61
N LEU A 506 20.56 3.99 13.40
CA LEU A 506 19.69 4.11 14.57
C LEU A 506 20.27 5.07 15.62
N ARG A 507 21.58 4.98 15.87
CA ARG A 507 22.28 5.87 16.80
C ARG A 507 22.30 7.31 16.30
N SER A 508 22.52 7.52 15.00
CA SER A 508 22.49 8.84 14.38
C SER A 508 21.11 9.49 14.57
N TRP A 509 20.06 8.76 14.21
CA TRP A 509 18.67 9.21 14.38
C TRP A 509 18.33 9.51 15.84
N GLN A 510 18.75 8.64 16.77
CA GLN A 510 18.52 8.85 18.19
C GLN A 510 19.20 10.13 18.73
N ASN A 511 20.41 10.43 18.26
CA ASN A 511 21.11 11.65 18.66
C ASN A 511 20.42 12.91 18.10
N ALA A 512 19.92 12.86 16.85
CA ALA A 512 19.20 13.96 16.23
C ALA A 512 17.85 14.25 16.92
N HIS A 513 17.21 13.22 17.48
CA HIS A 513 15.87 13.29 18.07
C HIS A 513 15.84 12.98 19.58
N ALA A 514 16.88 13.36 20.32
CA ALA A 514 17.04 12.98 21.73
C ALA A 514 15.90 13.40 22.68
N SER A 515 15.09 14.39 22.30
CA SER A 515 13.92 14.85 23.07
C SER A 515 12.64 14.04 22.80
N GLN A 516 12.60 13.28 21.71
CA GLN A 516 11.43 12.49 21.28
C GLN A 516 11.67 11.00 21.57
N PRO A 517 10.63 10.23 21.93
CA PRO A 517 10.74 8.78 21.95
C PRO A 517 11.00 8.23 20.55
N VAL A 518 12.13 7.56 20.38
CA VAL A 518 12.52 6.90 19.13
C VAL A 518 11.93 5.50 19.10
N ILE A 519 11.35 5.11 17.96
CA ILE A 519 10.72 3.81 17.76
C ILE A 519 11.16 3.26 16.39
N VAL A 520 11.61 2.01 16.34
CA VAL A 520 11.86 1.33 15.07
C VAL A 520 10.55 0.76 14.54
N LEU A 521 9.93 1.44 13.57
CA LEU A 521 8.60 1.07 13.07
C LEU A 521 8.59 -0.20 12.24
N ARG A 522 9.75 -0.65 11.75
CA ARG A 522 9.86 -1.86 10.92
C ARG A 522 11.27 -2.45 10.99
N TYR A 523 11.36 -3.73 11.34
CA TYR A 523 12.53 -4.56 11.05
C TYR A 523 12.08 -5.97 10.67
N GLY A 524 12.53 -6.45 9.52
CA GLY A 524 12.15 -7.75 8.97
C GLY A 524 12.98 -8.08 7.73
N LYS A 525 12.88 -9.34 7.28
CA LYS A 525 13.68 -9.83 6.16
C LYS A 525 12.89 -10.87 5.36
N MET A 526 13.08 -10.87 4.05
CA MET A 526 12.52 -11.90 3.15
C MET A 526 13.03 -13.30 3.50
N VAL A 527 12.15 -14.30 3.35
CA VAL A 527 12.44 -15.71 3.60
C VAL A 527 11.87 -16.59 2.48
N GLU A 528 12.60 -17.62 2.09
CA GLU A 528 12.11 -18.65 1.19
C GLU A 528 11.38 -19.73 2.01
N SER A 529 10.10 -19.95 1.73
CA SER A 529 9.27 -20.90 2.47
C SER A 529 9.81 -22.32 2.36
N GLY A 530 10.01 -22.99 3.50
CA GLY A 530 10.56 -24.34 3.56
C GLY A 530 12.07 -24.46 3.33
N ASN A 531 12.80 -23.36 3.10
CA ASN A 531 14.26 -23.40 3.01
C ASN A 531 14.89 -23.58 4.41
N ARG A 532 15.48 -24.76 4.61
CA ARG A 532 16.10 -25.21 5.87
C ARG A 532 17.63 -25.38 5.77
N ASN A 533 18.27 -24.61 4.89
CA ASN A 533 19.72 -24.72 4.63
C ASN A 533 20.63 -24.12 5.72
N GLY A 534 20.07 -23.73 6.87
CA GLY A 534 20.78 -23.10 7.98
C GLY A 534 21.13 -21.64 7.71
N TYR A 535 21.47 -20.88 8.78
CA TYR A 535 21.55 -19.42 8.71
C TYR A 535 22.66 -18.86 7.78
N SER A 536 23.55 -19.70 7.25
CA SER A 536 24.51 -19.33 6.19
C SER A 536 23.83 -19.10 4.84
N ASP A 537 22.65 -19.68 4.61
CA ASP A 537 21.77 -19.34 3.48
C ASP A 537 20.93 -18.11 3.87
N PRO A 538 21.13 -16.95 3.22
CA PRO A 538 20.44 -15.72 3.58
C PRO A 538 18.91 -15.79 3.47
N MET A 539 18.36 -16.72 2.68
CA MET A 539 16.92 -16.88 2.46
C MET A 539 16.30 -18.00 3.30
N SER A 540 17.08 -18.72 4.12
CA SER A 540 16.55 -19.78 4.98
C SER A 540 15.71 -19.26 6.15
N GLU A 541 14.83 -20.11 6.67
CA GLU A 541 14.08 -19.82 7.90
C GLU A 541 14.98 -19.63 9.11
N GLU A 542 16.14 -20.30 9.17
CA GLU A 542 17.11 -20.08 10.24
C GLU A 542 17.82 -18.73 10.13
N ALA A 543 18.11 -18.24 8.91
CA ALA A 543 18.64 -16.89 8.72
C ALA A 543 17.59 -15.83 9.08
N HIS A 544 16.33 -16.08 8.75
CA HIS A 544 15.20 -15.23 9.13
C HIS A 544 15.05 -15.14 10.66
N ALA A 545 15.08 -16.28 11.35
CA ALA A 545 15.02 -16.33 12.81
C ALA A 545 16.24 -15.65 13.46
N ARG A 546 17.44 -15.84 12.90
CA ARG A 546 18.67 -15.19 13.37
C ARG A 546 18.62 -13.68 13.21
N PHE A 547 18.02 -13.18 12.12
CA PHE A 547 17.84 -11.74 11.89
C PHE A 547 17.11 -11.09 13.06
N PHE A 548 15.94 -11.60 13.44
CA PHE A 548 15.17 -11.04 14.56
C PHE A 548 15.93 -11.09 15.89
N LEU A 549 16.66 -12.17 16.15
CA LEU A 549 17.50 -12.28 17.34
C LEU A 549 18.53 -11.13 17.41
N GLN A 550 19.23 -10.86 16.29
CA GLN A 550 20.28 -9.85 16.23
C GLN A 550 19.73 -8.41 16.25
N TYR A 551 18.66 -8.16 15.52
CA TYR A 551 18.06 -6.82 15.40
C TYR A 551 17.29 -6.42 16.65
N HIS A 552 16.54 -7.34 17.26
CA HIS A 552 15.90 -7.07 18.55
C HIS A 552 16.93 -6.75 19.65
N ALA A 553 18.05 -7.49 19.68
CA ALA A 553 19.15 -7.18 20.60
C ALA A 553 19.73 -5.78 20.34
N ALA A 554 19.95 -5.41 19.08
CA ALA A 554 20.44 -4.08 18.71
C ALA A 554 19.48 -2.95 19.14
N ILE A 555 18.18 -3.12 18.91
CA ILE A 555 17.14 -2.18 19.34
C ILE A 555 17.15 -2.04 20.87
N LYS A 556 17.17 -3.17 21.58
CA LYS A 556 17.20 -3.17 23.05
C LYS A 556 18.46 -2.52 23.62
N GLU A 557 19.63 -2.83 23.05
CA GLU A 557 20.92 -2.24 23.44
C GLU A 557 20.97 -0.72 23.24
N SER A 558 20.27 -0.19 22.22
CA SER A 558 20.21 1.25 21.94
C SER A 558 19.37 2.05 22.95
N GLY A 559 18.51 1.38 23.72
CA GLY A 559 17.66 2.02 24.73
C GLY A 559 16.49 2.84 24.18
N VAL A 560 16.18 2.73 22.89
CA VAL A 560 15.00 3.34 22.26
C VAL A 560 13.70 2.74 22.82
N ALA A 561 12.54 3.36 22.53
CA ALA A 561 11.27 2.97 23.12
C ALA A 561 10.76 1.59 22.68
N GLY A 562 11.30 1.03 21.60
CA GLY A 562 11.05 -0.34 21.17
C GLY A 562 11.05 -0.48 19.65
N GLY A 563 10.50 -1.58 19.15
CA GLY A 563 10.40 -1.79 17.71
C GLY A 563 9.36 -2.82 17.29
N PHE A 564 9.02 -2.79 16.00
CA PHE A 564 7.97 -3.60 15.40
C PHE A 564 8.52 -4.62 14.40
N VAL A 565 8.25 -5.90 14.68
CA VAL A 565 8.57 -7.02 13.79
C VAL A 565 7.74 -6.93 12.51
N TYR A 566 8.42 -7.00 11.37
CA TYR A 566 7.81 -7.03 10.05
C TYR A 566 7.93 -8.45 9.46
N THR A 567 6.84 -9.23 9.37
CA THR A 567 5.43 -8.98 9.80
C THR A 567 4.88 -10.14 10.64
N PHE A 568 3.67 -10.00 11.17
CA PHE A 568 2.97 -11.11 11.82
C PHE A 568 2.81 -12.31 10.87
N ALA A 569 2.22 -12.12 9.69
CA ALA A 569 2.04 -13.14 8.66
C ALA A 569 2.48 -12.63 7.28
N ASP A 570 2.78 -13.54 6.37
CA ASP A 570 2.90 -13.22 4.94
C ASP A 570 1.57 -12.67 4.42
N TRP A 571 1.64 -11.70 3.52
CA TRP A 571 0.48 -10.96 3.03
C TRP A 571 0.61 -10.66 1.53
N ARG A 572 -0.51 -10.39 0.86
CA ARG A 572 -0.57 -10.09 -0.58
C ARG A 572 -0.34 -8.61 -0.86
N GLY A 573 0.69 -8.32 -1.65
CA GLY A 573 0.95 -7.00 -2.22
C GLY A 573 0.19 -6.72 -3.52
N ASP A 574 0.17 -5.46 -3.91
CA ASP A 574 -0.51 -5.02 -5.14
C ASP A 574 0.25 -5.41 -6.41
N ARG A 575 1.58 -5.56 -6.33
CA ARG A 575 2.48 -5.76 -7.47
C ARG A 575 3.38 -6.98 -7.26
N PRO A 576 3.73 -7.74 -8.31
CA PRO A 576 4.64 -8.88 -8.22
C PRO A 576 6.00 -8.46 -7.66
N ILE A 577 6.63 -9.23 -6.77
CA ILE A 577 7.94 -8.90 -6.21
C ILE A 577 9.10 -9.56 -6.96
N LEU A 578 10.19 -8.83 -7.12
CA LEU A 578 11.42 -9.36 -7.72
C LEU A 578 12.24 -10.19 -6.73
N THR A 579 12.24 -9.79 -5.47
CA THR A 579 13.24 -10.17 -4.45
C THR A 579 13.15 -11.61 -3.95
N ALA A 580 12.08 -12.33 -4.28
CA ALA A 580 11.89 -13.75 -4.00
C ALA A 580 11.24 -14.45 -5.19
N LEU A 581 11.53 -15.75 -5.37
CA LEU A 581 10.82 -16.59 -6.31
C LEU A 581 9.75 -17.39 -5.57
N MET A 582 8.49 -16.98 -5.74
CA MET A 582 7.31 -17.62 -5.16
C MET A 582 6.44 -18.25 -6.25
N ALA A 583 5.56 -19.17 -5.85
CA ALA A 583 4.52 -19.69 -6.74
C ALA A 583 3.54 -18.58 -7.15
N ASP A 584 3.19 -17.72 -6.19
CA ASP A 584 2.45 -16.49 -6.40
C ASP A 584 3.35 -15.30 -6.07
N GLN A 585 3.73 -14.53 -7.10
CA GLN A 585 4.69 -13.43 -6.94
C GLN A 585 4.11 -12.18 -6.31
N TYR A 586 2.81 -12.14 -5.99
CA TYR A 586 2.22 -11.02 -5.24
C TYR A 586 2.36 -11.23 -3.72
N ILE A 587 2.75 -12.41 -3.26
CA ILE A 587 2.92 -12.68 -1.83
C ILE A 587 4.24 -12.08 -1.35
N MET A 588 4.20 -11.40 -0.21
CA MET A 588 5.36 -10.88 0.52
C MET A 588 5.81 -11.90 1.58
N PRO A 589 6.89 -12.67 1.36
CA PRO A 589 7.30 -13.72 2.27
C PRO A 589 8.24 -13.18 3.37
N VAL A 590 7.68 -12.39 4.29
CA VAL A 590 8.41 -11.71 5.39
C VAL A 590 7.85 -12.06 6.76
N GLY A 591 6.75 -12.79 6.83
CA GLY A 591 6.00 -13.05 8.05
C GLY A 591 6.68 -14.03 9.00
N LEU A 592 6.39 -13.88 10.29
CA LEU A 592 6.65 -14.92 11.29
C LEU A 592 5.80 -16.18 11.03
N LEU A 593 4.63 -15.97 10.43
CA LEU A 593 3.72 -17.00 9.93
C LEU A 593 3.64 -16.90 8.40
N ASP A 594 3.34 -18.02 7.72
CA ASP A 594 3.00 -17.98 6.29
C ASP A 594 1.57 -17.44 6.05
N THR A 595 1.15 -17.37 4.78
CA THR A 595 -0.17 -16.84 4.39
C THR A 595 -1.33 -17.61 5.04
N HIS A 596 -1.14 -18.91 5.34
CA HIS A 596 -2.12 -19.78 5.99
C HIS A 596 -1.97 -19.81 7.52
N ARG A 597 -1.23 -18.85 8.09
CA ARG A 597 -0.98 -18.72 9.53
C ARG A 597 -0.24 -19.92 10.12
N LYS A 598 0.59 -20.59 9.33
CA LYS A 598 1.52 -21.60 9.84
C LYS A 598 2.78 -20.92 10.38
N ARG A 599 3.10 -21.17 11.65
CA ARG A 599 4.30 -20.64 12.32
C ARG A 599 5.59 -21.11 11.62
N ARG A 600 6.52 -20.18 11.44
CA ARG A 600 7.93 -20.45 11.07
C ARG A 600 8.81 -20.45 12.33
N ILE A 601 10.06 -20.89 12.19
CA ILE A 601 11.05 -20.88 13.30
C ILE A 601 11.20 -19.49 13.92
N ALA A 602 11.08 -18.44 13.10
CA ALA A 602 11.16 -17.06 13.54
C ALA A 602 10.11 -16.71 14.62
N TYR A 603 8.89 -17.28 14.56
CA TYR A 603 7.87 -17.05 15.57
C TYR A 603 8.34 -17.51 16.96
N ASP A 604 8.86 -18.73 17.07
CA ASP A 604 9.33 -19.28 18.36
C ASP A 604 10.52 -18.50 18.90
N VAL A 605 11.40 -18.01 18.01
CA VAL A 605 12.51 -17.12 18.39
C VAL A 605 12.00 -15.80 18.91
N VAL A 606 11.08 -15.13 18.20
CA VAL A 606 10.47 -13.86 18.63
C VAL A 606 9.74 -14.03 19.97
N LYS A 607 9.01 -15.13 20.15
CA LYS A 607 8.37 -15.46 21.41
C LYS A 607 9.37 -15.60 22.56
N THR A 608 10.47 -16.30 22.33
CA THR A 608 11.53 -16.51 23.33
C THR A 608 12.22 -15.20 23.70
N ILE A 609 12.56 -14.34 22.72
CA ILE A 609 13.19 -13.04 22.99
C ILE A 609 12.24 -12.08 23.72
N PHE A 610 10.94 -12.05 23.36
CA PHE A 610 9.94 -11.22 24.04
C PHE A 610 9.69 -11.67 25.47
N ALA A 611 9.79 -12.97 25.75
CA ALA A 611 9.79 -13.52 27.10
C ALA A 611 11.08 -13.26 27.89
N GLY A 612 12.13 -12.68 27.27
CA GLY A 612 13.43 -12.45 27.90
C GLY A 612 14.23 -13.73 28.15
N GLN A 613 13.91 -14.80 27.41
CA GLN A 613 14.53 -16.12 27.56
C GLN A 613 15.68 -16.31 26.57
N LYS A 614 16.53 -17.32 26.81
CA LYS A 614 17.67 -17.63 25.94
C LYS A 614 17.21 -18.49 24.75
N VAL A 615 17.50 -18.03 23.54
CA VAL A 615 17.17 -18.73 22.29
C VAL A 615 18.09 -19.94 22.07
N ALA A 616 17.52 -21.04 21.57
CA ALA A 616 18.27 -22.22 21.17
C ALA A 616 19.25 -21.91 20.00
N ALA A 617 20.34 -22.68 19.92
CA ALA A 617 21.32 -22.48 18.86
C ALA A 617 20.71 -22.82 17.49
N LEU A 618 20.73 -21.85 16.57
CA LEU A 618 20.31 -22.05 15.18
C LEU A 618 21.44 -22.73 14.39
N PRO A 619 21.14 -23.70 13.51
CA PRO A 619 22.15 -24.37 12.71
C PRO A 619 22.73 -23.44 11.63
N ILE A 620 24.06 -23.50 11.44
CA ILE A 620 24.79 -22.70 10.43
C ILE A 620 24.44 -23.15 9.01
N GLY A 621 24.37 -24.46 8.80
CA GLY A 621 24.26 -25.04 7.47
C GLY A 621 25.51 -24.86 6.61
N LYS A 622 25.41 -25.21 5.32
CA LYS A 622 26.50 -25.14 4.34
C LYS A 622 25.99 -24.64 2.99
N HIS A 623 25.56 -23.38 2.94
CA HIS A 623 25.13 -22.77 1.68
C HIS A 623 26.32 -22.30 0.84
N ARG A 624 26.24 -22.50 -0.49
CA ARG A 624 27.14 -21.88 -1.48
C ARG A 624 26.29 -21.28 -2.58
N SER A 625 26.48 -19.99 -2.86
CA SER A 625 25.77 -19.29 -3.94
C SER A 625 25.99 -20.00 -5.28
N SER A 626 24.92 -20.35 -5.98
CA SER A 626 25.01 -20.99 -7.29
C SER A 626 25.63 -20.03 -8.31
N PHE A 627 26.68 -20.46 -8.99
CA PHE A 627 27.27 -19.71 -10.10
C PHE A 627 26.50 -20.06 -11.39
N PRO A 628 25.96 -19.09 -12.14
CA PRO A 628 25.12 -19.39 -13.29
C PRO A 628 25.99 -19.73 -14.52
N VAL A 629 26.47 -20.99 -14.58
CA VAL A 629 27.37 -21.53 -15.62
C VAL A 629 26.84 -21.30 -17.04
N VAL A 630 25.52 -21.18 -17.22
CA VAL A 630 24.90 -20.90 -18.51
C VAL A 630 25.40 -19.59 -19.16
N HIS A 631 25.70 -18.53 -18.40
CA HIS A 631 26.24 -17.29 -19.00
C HIS A 631 27.60 -17.53 -19.65
N ILE A 632 28.44 -18.35 -19.00
CA ILE A 632 29.74 -18.76 -19.53
C ILE A 632 29.55 -19.59 -20.80
N VAL A 633 28.72 -20.63 -20.74
CA VAL A 633 28.48 -21.54 -21.86
C VAL A 633 27.91 -20.78 -23.07
N ALA A 634 26.90 -19.93 -22.86
CA ALA A 634 26.29 -19.13 -23.91
C ALA A 634 27.29 -18.15 -24.53
N GLY A 635 28.09 -17.45 -23.71
CA GLY A 635 29.11 -16.57 -24.23
C GLY A 635 30.19 -17.31 -25.03
N PHE A 636 30.69 -18.44 -24.54
CA PHE A 636 31.68 -19.23 -25.28
C PHE A 636 31.14 -19.72 -26.61
N LEU A 637 29.88 -20.17 -26.65
CA LEU A 637 29.22 -20.57 -27.88
C LEU A 637 29.16 -19.42 -28.89
N ILE A 638 28.81 -18.20 -28.45
CA ILE A 638 28.80 -17.01 -29.30
C ILE A 638 30.19 -16.76 -29.89
N ILE A 639 31.23 -16.72 -29.04
CA ILE A 639 32.62 -16.49 -29.49
C ILE A 639 33.05 -17.57 -30.47
N PHE A 640 32.75 -18.84 -30.17
CA PHE A 640 33.09 -19.97 -31.03
C PHE A 640 32.44 -19.86 -32.41
N VAL A 641 31.13 -19.58 -32.47
CA VAL A 641 30.43 -19.43 -33.76
C VAL A 641 30.99 -18.25 -34.54
N ILE A 642 31.31 -17.14 -33.89
CA ILE A 642 31.88 -15.96 -34.55
C ILE A 642 33.28 -16.26 -35.07
N ALA A 643 34.13 -16.92 -34.28
CA ALA A 643 35.46 -17.32 -34.68
C ALA A 643 35.43 -18.30 -35.86
N TYR A 644 34.51 -19.28 -35.82
CA TYR A 644 34.29 -20.22 -36.91
C TYR A 644 33.88 -19.51 -38.21
N GLN A 645 32.87 -18.62 -38.14
CA GLN A 645 32.42 -17.84 -39.29
C GLN A 645 33.51 -16.90 -39.82
N TYR A 646 34.29 -16.31 -38.93
CA TYR A 646 35.42 -15.45 -39.29
C TYR A 646 36.55 -16.21 -39.98
N HIS A 647 36.85 -17.44 -39.56
CA HIS A 647 37.93 -18.24 -40.15
C HIS A 647 37.51 -18.90 -41.47
N TYR A 648 36.36 -19.58 -41.50
CA TYR A 648 35.97 -20.42 -42.64
C TYR A 648 35.18 -19.68 -43.72
N ASN A 649 34.42 -18.64 -43.38
CA ASN A 649 33.59 -17.91 -44.34
C ASN A 649 34.23 -16.58 -44.76
N ARG A 650 35.01 -16.61 -45.84
CA ARG A 650 35.71 -15.43 -46.39
C ARG A 650 34.78 -14.22 -46.58
N ARG A 651 33.57 -14.43 -47.10
CA ARG A 651 32.56 -13.36 -47.28
C ARG A 651 32.14 -12.73 -45.95
N PHE A 652 31.91 -13.54 -44.92
CA PHE A 652 31.56 -13.04 -43.58
C PHE A 652 32.72 -12.25 -42.98
N ASN A 653 33.94 -12.77 -43.05
CA ASN A 653 35.15 -12.10 -42.60
C ASN A 653 35.35 -10.73 -43.26
N GLU A 654 35.27 -10.67 -44.60
CA GLU A 654 35.41 -9.43 -45.34
C GLU A 654 34.31 -8.42 -44.98
N SER A 655 33.05 -8.85 -44.88
CA SER A 655 31.95 -7.98 -44.46
C SER A 655 32.11 -7.48 -43.02
N LEU A 656 32.57 -8.34 -42.09
CA LEU A 656 32.78 -7.96 -40.69
C LEU A 656 33.92 -6.96 -40.57
N LYS A 657 35.08 -7.21 -41.17
CA LYS A 657 36.21 -6.26 -41.18
C LYS A 657 35.83 -4.93 -41.80
N ARG A 658 35.12 -4.94 -42.92
CA ARG A 658 34.67 -3.71 -43.60
C ARG A 658 33.66 -2.96 -42.75
N SER A 659 32.69 -3.63 -42.13
CA SER A 659 31.77 -2.99 -41.19
C SER A 659 32.53 -2.36 -40.01
N PHE A 660 33.48 -3.07 -39.41
CA PHE A 660 34.22 -2.57 -38.25
C PHE A 660 35.18 -1.42 -38.57
N LEU A 661 36.05 -1.59 -39.57
CA LEU A 661 37.19 -0.70 -39.83
C LEU A 661 36.94 0.31 -40.95
N ARG A 662 36.04 0.02 -41.89
CA ARG A 662 35.77 0.84 -43.09
C ARG A 662 34.27 1.05 -43.28
N SER A 663 33.58 1.46 -42.21
CA SER A 663 32.11 1.45 -42.15
C SER A 663 31.43 2.24 -43.27
N TYR A 664 31.98 3.39 -43.68
CA TYR A 664 31.45 4.18 -44.79
C TYR A 664 31.42 3.38 -46.10
N ASN A 665 32.55 2.79 -46.50
CA ASN A 665 32.66 2.01 -47.73
C ASN A 665 31.72 0.81 -47.72
N PHE A 666 31.55 0.17 -46.56
CA PHE A 666 30.62 -0.95 -46.40
C PHE A 666 29.15 -0.53 -46.63
N PHE A 667 28.72 0.58 -46.04
CA PHE A 667 27.34 1.07 -46.24
C PHE A 667 27.12 1.65 -47.64
N ALA A 668 28.15 2.21 -48.28
CA ALA A 668 28.09 2.64 -49.68
C ALA A 668 27.92 1.45 -50.63
N ASP A 669 28.66 0.35 -50.40
CA ASP A 669 28.48 -0.91 -51.16
C ASP A 669 27.04 -1.45 -51.02
N LEU A 670 26.44 -1.36 -49.82
CA LEU A 670 25.05 -1.74 -49.56
C LEU A 670 24.02 -0.86 -50.29
N ARG A 671 24.29 0.45 -50.43
CA ARG A 671 23.49 1.39 -51.22
C ARG A 671 23.50 1.00 -52.71
N ASP A 672 24.69 0.66 -53.21
CA ASP A 672 24.93 0.34 -54.62
C ASP A 672 24.51 -1.12 -54.96
N VAL A 673 23.62 -1.72 -54.15
CA VAL A 673 22.99 -3.04 -54.34
C VAL A 673 23.98 -4.22 -54.36
N ARG A 674 25.20 -4.05 -53.80
CA ARG A 674 26.08 -5.21 -53.56
C ARG A 674 25.52 -6.02 -52.40
N THR A 675 25.05 -7.23 -52.71
CA THR A 675 24.31 -8.05 -51.77
C THR A 675 25.22 -8.68 -50.72
N VAL A 676 25.05 -8.26 -49.48
CA VAL A 676 25.51 -9.03 -48.31
C VAL A 676 24.57 -10.23 -48.15
N SER A 677 25.14 -11.38 -47.80
CA SER A 677 24.35 -12.61 -47.60
C SER A 677 23.26 -12.39 -46.55
N VAL A 678 22.01 -12.73 -46.91
CA VAL A 678 20.87 -12.71 -45.99
C VAL A 678 21.11 -13.67 -44.82
N PHE A 679 21.66 -14.85 -45.09
CA PHE A 679 22.01 -15.83 -44.06
C PHE A 679 23.01 -15.25 -43.05
N HIS A 680 24.09 -14.61 -43.51
CA HIS A 680 25.08 -14.00 -42.61
C HIS A 680 24.48 -12.84 -41.79
N THR A 681 23.55 -12.08 -42.39
CA THR A 681 22.85 -11.00 -41.68
C THR A 681 21.94 -11.57 -40.59
N LEU A 682 21.15 -12.60 -40.89
CA LEU A 682 20.29 -13.24 -39.89
C LEU A 682 21.12 -13.87 -38.76
N LEU A 683 22.19 -14.60 -39.10
CA LEU A 683 23.10 -15.19 -38.12
C LEU A 683 23.72 -14.13 -37.21
N LEU A 684 24.23 -13.02 -37.79
CA LEU A 684 24.81 -11.93 -37.03
C LEU A 684 23.77 -11.27 -36.11
N SER A 685 22.53 -11.08 -36.58
CA SER A 685 21.45 -10.54 -35.74
C SER A 685 21.16 -11.43 -34.54
N VAL A 686 21.09 -12.76 -34.75
CA VAL A 686 20.91 -13.73 -33.66
C VAL A 686 22.06 -13.67 -32.66
N LEU A 687 23.31 -13.62 -33.12
CA LEU A 687 24.49 -13.57 -32.25
C LEU A 687 24.58 -12.26 -31.44
N ILE A 688 24.24 -11.12 -32.05
CA ILE A 688 24.13 -9.84 -31.35
C ILE A 688 23.01 -9.92 -30.29
N SER A 689 21.85 -10.45 -30.66
CA SER A 689 20.70 -10.57 -29.77
C SER A 689 21.02 -11.47 -28.56
N LEU A 690 21.69 -12.61 -28.80
CA LEU A 690 22.14 -13.51 -27.75
C LEU A 690 23.21 -12.86 -26.85
N THR A 691 24.11 -12.05 -27.42
CA THR A 691 25.13 -11.32 -26.64
C THR A 691 24.47 -10.32 -25.69
N LEU A 692 23.54 -9.51 -26.20
CA LEU A 692 22.78 -8.55 -25.38
C LEU A 692 21.90 -9.26 -24.33
N ALA A 693 21.32 -10.41 -24.69
CA ALA A 693 20.53 -11.24 -23.77
C ALA A 693 21.37 -11.78 -22.60
N VAL A 694 22.58 -12.28 -22.86
CA VAL A 694 23.51 -12.74 -21.80
C VAL A 694 23.90 -11.58 -20.88
N VAL A 695 24.17 -10.40 -21.43
CA VAL A 695 24.48 -9.20 -20.63
C VAL A 695 23.30 -8.81 -19.74
N LEU A 696 22.09 -8.69 -20.31
CA LEU A 696 20.89 -8.31 -19.55
C LEU A 696 20.54 -9.36 -18.49
N SER A 697 20.59 -10.65 -18.83
CA SER A 697 20.36 -11.74 -17.89
C SER A 697 21.37 -11.72 -16.74
N GLY A 698 22.66 -11.42 -17.01
CA GLY A 698 23.68 -11.28 -15.98
C GLY A 698 23.42 -10.12 -15.02
N ILE A 699 22.93 -8.98 -15.52
CA ILE A 699 22.54 -7.82 -14.70
C ILE A 699 21.32 -8.16 -13.84
N LEU A 700 20.25 -8.69 -14.44
CA LEU A 700 19.02 -9.03 -13.72
C LEU A 700 19.27 -10.12 -12.67
N TYR A 701 20.07 -11.14 -13.01
CA TYR A 701 20.45 -12.17 -12.06
C TYR A 701 21.24 -11.58 -10.89
N HIS A 702 22.13 -10.60 -11.11
CA HIS A 702 22.84 -9.94 -10.01
C HIS A 702 21.89 -9.23 -9.03
N TYR A 703 20.94 -8.46 -9.56
CA TYR A 703 20.02 -7.63 -8.76
C TYR A 703 18.71 -8.33 -8.37
N ARG A 704 18.57 -9.64 -8.61
CA ARG A 704 17.30 -10.36 -8.38
C ARG A 704 16.82 -10.39 -6.92
N THR A 705 17.71 -10.12 -5.96
CA THR A 705 17.37 -10.02 -4.52
C THR A 705 17.49 -8.59 -4.00
N ASP A 706 17.75 -7.62 -4.87
CA ASP A 706 17.97 -6.22 -4.50
C ASP A 706 16.64 -5.47 -4.42
N THR A 707 16.45 -4.76 -3.31
CA THR A 707 15.21 -4.08 -2.97
C THR A 707 15.00 -2.83 -3.82
N ILE A 708 16.06 -2.05 -4.05
CA ILE A 708 16.03 -0.84 -4.87
C ILE A 708 15.78 -1.21 -6.33
N ALA A 709 16.41 -2.28 -6.81
CA ALA A 709 16.17 -2.80 -8.15
C ALA A 709 14.70 -3.20 -8.35
N ASP A 710 14.05 -3.82 -7.35
CA ASP A 710 12.63 -4.13 -7.42
C ASP A 710 11.78 -2.85 -7.50
N VAL A 711 12.08 -1.82 -6.68
CA VAL A 711 11.38 -0.53 -6.77
C VAL A 711 11.52 0.06 -8.18
N VAL A 712 12.74 0.12 -8.72
CA VAL A 712 13.01 0.65 -10.07
C VAL A 712 12.26 -0.14 -11.14
N VAL A 713 12.32 -1.49 -11.09
CA VAL A 713 11.61 -2.34 -12.04
C VAL A 713 10.10 -2.16 -11.92
N THR A 714 9.55 -2.04 -10.71
CA THR A 714 8.11 -1.78 -10.50
C THR A 714 7.68 -0.46 -11.10
N GLN A 715 8.53 0.57 -10.97
CA GLN A 715 8.23 1.91 -11.46
C GLN A 715 8.28 2.00 -12.99
N LEU A 716 9.20 1.27 -13.62
CA LEU A 716 9.40 1.27 -15.07
C LEU A 716 8.49 0.26 -15.80
N VAL A 717 8.24 -0.91 -15.21
CA VAL A 717 7.43 -1.98 -15.81
C VAL A 717 6.01 -1.90 -15.28
N VAL A 718 5.17 -1.20 -16.04
CA VAL A 718 3.76 -0.95 -15.69
C VAL A 718 2.89 -2.20 -15.78
N SER A 719 3.14 -3.09 -16.75
CA SER A 719 2.35 -4.32 -16.90
C SER A 719 2.86 -5.39 -15.94
N ASP A 720 1.97 -5.89 -15.06
CA ASP A 720 2.31 -6.98 -14.13
C ASP A 720 2.68 -8.26 -14.86
N LEU A 721 1.97 -8.61 -15.93
CA LEU A 721 2.33 -9.75 -16.77
C LEU A 721 3.79 -9.66 -17.27
N VAL A 722 4.18 -8.49 -17.78
CA VAL A 722 5.56 -8.27 -18.24
C VAL A 722 6.54 -8.34 -17.07
N LYS A 723 6.17 -7.81 -15.90
CA LYS A 723 6.99 -7.86 -14.69
C LYS A 723 7.20 -9.31 -14.24
N GLU A 724 6.16 -10.14 -14.18
CA GLU A 724 6.26 -11.56 -13.81
C GLU A 724 7.20 -12.33 -14.74
N TYR A 725 7.10 -12.12 -16.06
CA TYR A 725 8.04 -12.73 -17.00
C TYR A 725 9.47 -12.26 -16.77
N LEU A 726 9.67 -10.98 -16.50
CA LEU A 726 10.99 -10.43 -16.19
C LEU A 726 11.57 -11.00 -14.89
N ILE A 727 10.74 -11.20 -13.87
CA ILE A 727 11.14 -11.84 -12.61
C ILE A 727 11.54 -13.29 -12.86
N ARG A 728 10.71 -14.08 -13.57
CA ARG A 728 11.07 -15.46 -13.93
C ARG A 728 12.37 -15.52 -14.71
N ALA A 729 12.58 -14.61 -15.67
CA ALA A 729 13.82 -14.49 -16.43
C ALA A 729 15.04 -14.10 -15.57
N ALA A 730 14.84 -13.29 -14.53
CA ALA A 730 15.89 -12.90 -13.59
C ALA A 730 16.32 -14.06 -12.68
N TRP A 731 15.38 -14.93 -12.29
CA TRP A 731 15.67 -16.11 -11.46
C TRP A 731 16.09 -17.35 -12.25
N ASN A 732 15.70 -17.46 -13.52
CA ASN A 732 16.03 -18.56 -14.44
C ASN A 732 16.82 -18.06 -15.65
N PRO A 733 18.16 -17.95 -15.59
CA PRO A 733 18.96 -17.36 -16.67
C PRO A 733 18.85 -18.08 -18.02
N ILE A 734 18.56 -19.39 -18.05
CA ILE A 734 18.36 -20.14 -19.31
C ILE A 734 17.14 -19.58 -20.06
N GLU A 735 16.00 -19.50 -19.38
CA GLU A 735 14.77 -18.95 -19.94
C GLU A 735 14.92 -17.46 -20.25
N GLY A 736 15.57 -16.72 -19.34
CA GLY A 736 15.85 -15.30 -19.54
C GLY A 736 16.68 -15.02 -20.77
N ILE A 737 17.80 -15.73 -20.98
CA ILE A 737 18.63 -15.56 -22.18
C ILE A 737 17.83 -15.86 -23.46
N ALA A 738 17.01 -16.92 -23.48
CA ALA A 738 16.19 -17.26 -24.64
C ALA A 738 15.14 -16.17 -24.92
N ALA A 739 14.41 -15.72 -23.90
CA ALA A 739 13.38 -14.69 -24.02
C ALA A 739 13.98 -13.34 -24.48
N PHE A 740 15.04 -12.88 -23.82
CA PHE A 740 15.69 -11.61 -24.17
C PHE A 740 16.33 -11.65 -25.56
N ALA A 741 16.87 -12.80 -25.99
CA ALA A 741 17.39 -12.93 -27.36
C ALA A 741 16.27 -12.75 -28.40
N GLY A 742 15.08 -13.29 -28.14
CA GLY A 742 13.89 -13.04 -28.97
C GLY A 742 13.49 -11.56 -29.00
N VAL A 743 13.48 -10.89 -27.85
CA VAL A 743 13.17 -9.45 -27.74
C VAL A 743 14.20 -8.60 -28.50
N PHE A 744 15.49 -8.82 -28.29
CA PHE A 744 16.54 -8.06 -29.00
C PHE A 744 16.52 -8.32 -30.51
N PHE A 745 16.17 -9.55 -30.93
CA PHE A 745 15.96 -9.85 -32.34
C PHE A 745 14.78 -9.05 -32.90
N LEU A 746 13.65 -8.97 -32.19
CA LEU A 746 12.51 -8.14 -32.58
C LEU A 746 12.88 -6.65 -32.63
N VAL A 747 13.63 -6.15 -31.65
CA VAL A 747 14.14 -4.76 -31.65
C VAL A 747 14.97 -4.48 -32.91
N SER A 748 15.80 -5.43 -33.36
CA SER A 748 16.56 -5.26 -34.61
C SER A 748 15.67 -5.13 -35.85
N LEU A 749 14.53 -5.86 -35.88
CA LEU A 749 13.52 -5.75 -36.94
C LEU A 749 12.78 -4.42 -36.86
N LEU A 750 12.40 -3.97 -35.66
CA LEU A 750 11.73 -2.68 -35.45
C LEU A 750 12.62 -1.50 -35.83
N LEU A 751 13.91 -1.55 -35.51
CA LEU A 751 14.89 -0.57 -35.97
C LEU A 751 14.98 -0.54 -37.51
N ALA A 752 14.88 -1.68 -38.18
CA ALA A 752 14.83 -1.72 -39.64
C ALA A 752 13.54 -1.07 -40.20
N VAL A 753 12.39 -1.25 -39.53
CA VAL A 753 11.15 -0.53 -39.85
C VAL A 753 11.35 0.98 -39.63
N PHE A 754 11.95 1.39 -38.52
CA PHE A 754 12.24 2.78 -38.21
C PHE A 754 13.12 3.44 -39.28
N VAL A 755 14.18 2.76 -39.73
CA VAL A 755 15.02 3.20 -40.86
C VAL A 755 14.20 3.38 -42.14
N ARG A 756 13.26 2.45 -42.42
CA ARG A 756 12.35 2.57 -43.56
C ARG A 756 11.41 3.76 -43.44
N VAL A 757 10.92 4.08 -42.24
CA VAL A 757 10.09 5.27 -42.00
C VAL A 757 10.91 6.54 -42.23
N ILE A 758 12.15 6.60 -41.71
CA ILE A 758 13.08 7.72 -41.96
C ILE A 758 13.27 7.92 -43.48
N SER A 759 13.39 6.84 -44.25
CA SER A 759 13.60 6.94 -45.71
C SER A 759 12.46 7.66 -46.45
N LEU A 760 11.22 7.61 -45.92
CA LEU A 760 10.06 8.29 -46.49
C LEU A 760 10.23 9.82 -46.44
N PHE A 761 10.82 10.36 -45.37
CA PHE A 761 11.08 11.80 -45.23
C PHE A 761 12.09 12.32 -46.27
N PHE A 762 13.00 11.46 -46.70
CA PHE A 762 14.01 11.78 -47.71
C PHE A 762 13.59 11.39 -49.13
N ARG A 763 12.33 10.96 -49.33
CA ARG A 763 11.80 10.44 -50.61
C ARG A 763 12.68 9.32 -51.22
N SER A 764 13.41 8.60 -50.38
CA SER A 764 14.30 7.51 -50.77
C SER A 764 13.59 6.17 -50.56
N ARG A 765 13.71 5.26 -51.54
CA ARG A 765 13.09 3.93 -51.50
C ARG A 765 14.11 2.89 -51.05
N ILE A 766 14.14 2.60 -49.76
CA ILE A 766 14.92 1.49 -49.19
C ILE A 766 14.01 0.26 -49.01
N ARG A 767 14.43 -0.89 -49.52
CA ARG A 767 13.75 -2.18 -49.21
C ARG A 767 14.04 -2.56 -47.77
N PHE A 768 13.06 -3.17 -47.09
CA PHE A 768 13.18 -3.58 -45.69
C PHE A 768 14.48 -4.36 -45.40
N MET A 769 14.82 -5.36 -46.23
CA MET A 769 16.03 -6.16 -46.05
C MET A 769 17.33 -5.35 -46.12
N HIS A 770 17.40 -4.30 -46.95
CA HIS A 770 18.59 -3.43 -46.98
C HIS A 770 18.71 -2.59 -45.72
N GLY A 771 17.58 -2.07 -45.20
CA GLY A 771 17.55 -1.39 -43.90
C GLY A 771 17.92 -2.33 -42.75
N PHE A 772 17.41 -3.55 -42.76
CA PHE A 772 17.73 -4.57 -41.76
C PHE A 772 19.21 -4.95 -41.77
N THR A 773 19.79 -5.23 -42.96
CA THR A 773 21.23 -5.47 -43.09
C THR A 773 22.05 -4.29 -42.58
N ALA A 774 21.64 -3.05 -42.88
CA ALA A 774 22.34 -1.87 -42.37
C ALA A 774 22.37 -1.82 -40.84
N VAL A 775 21.20 -2.00 -40.20
CA VAL A 775 21.05 -2.00 -38.74
C VAL A 775 21.90 -3.10 -38.11
N VAL A 776 21.77 -4.34 -38.57
CA VAL A 776 22.47 -5.49 -37.98
C VAL A 776 23.99 -5.33 -38.08
N TRP A 777 24.51 -4.97 -39.25
CA TRP A 777 25.96 -4.83 -39.42
C TRP A 777 26.51 -3.57 -38.74
N ALA A 778 25.71 -2.50 -38.60
CA ALA A 778 26.07 -1.35 -37.77
C ALA A 778 26.20 -1.73 -36.28
N SER A 779 25.37 -2.67 -35.82
CA SER A 779 25.32 -3.21 -34.45
C SER A 779 26.34 -4.31 -34.16
N ALA A 780 27.15 -4.73 -35.13
CA ALA A 780 28.19 -5.74 -34.96
C ALA A 780 29.14 -5.50 -33.75
N PRO A 781 29.48 -4.26 -33.34
CA PRO A 781 30.30 -4.03 -32.15
C PRO A 781 29.75 -4.60 -30.85
N PHE A 782 28.44 -4.86 -30.73
CA PHE A 782 27.88 -5.48 -29.52
C PHE A 782 28.45 -6.87 -29.25
N ILE A 783 28.95 -7.58 -30.26
CA ILE A 783 29.64 -8.87 -30.09
C ILE A 783 30.82 -8.78 -29.11
N LEU A 784 31.49 -7.62 -29.04
CA LEU A 784 32.63 -7.41 -28.14
C LEU A 784 32.23 -7.49 -26.66
N LEU A 785 30.93 -7.43 -26.35
CA LEU A 785 30.42 -7.66 -25.00
C LEU A 785 30.37 -9.14 -24.61
N SER A 786 30.57 -10.08 -25.53
CA SER A 786 30.44 -11.51 -25.21
C SER A 786 31.36 -11.99 -24.07
N PRO A 787 32.67 -11.65 -24.02
CA PRO A 787 33.52 -11.97 -22.86
C PRO A 787 33.07 -11.31 -21.56
N ILE A 788 32.57 -10.07 -21.64
CA ILE A 788 32.06 -9.33 -20.47
C ILE A 788 30.79 -10.02 -19.97
N GLY A 789 29.85 -10.35 -20.85
CA GLY A 789 28.60 -11.03 -20.51
C GLY A 789 28.80 -12.35 -19.77
N MET A 790 29.85 -13.13 -20.11
CA MET A 790 30.17 -14.37 -19.41
C MET A 790 30.50 -14.20 -17.93
N SER A 791 31.08 -13.05 -17.57
CA SER A 791 31.63 -12.78 -16.24
C SER A 791 30.97 -11.61 -15.53
N LEU A 792 30.02 -10.93 -16.18
CA LEU A 792 29.42 -9.68 -15.71
C LEU A 792 28.82 -9.82 -14.30
N PHE A 793 28.09 -10.90 -14.03
CA PHE A 793 27.55 -11.17 -12.69
C PHE A 793 28.64 -11.16 -11.61
N LYS A 794 29.83 -11.74 -11.90
CA LYS A 794 30.95 -11.78 -10.94
C LYS A 794 31.64 -10.43 -10.80
N ILE A 795 31.74 -9.67 -11.89
CA ILE A 795 32.28 -8.30 -11.89
C ILE A 795 31.40 -7.41 -11.00
N LEU A 796 30.07 -7.50 -11.17
CA LEU A 796 29.10 -6.69 -10.41
C LEU A 796 29.07 -7.02 -8.91
N GLN A 797 29.50 -8.21 -8.47
CA GLN A 797 29.66 -8.52 -7.04
C GLN A 797 30.71 -7.65 -6.33
N THR A 798 31.57 -6.96 -7.08
CA THR A 798 32.55 -6.04 -6.52
C THR A 798 32.08 -4.60 -6.74
N PRO A 799 31.67 -3.87 -5.69
CA PRO A 799 31.07 -2.53 -5.82
C PRO A 799 31.89 -1.57 -6.69
N PHE A 800 33.22 -1.61 -6.57
CA PHE A 800 34.14 -0.79 -7.35
C PHE A 800 33.97 -0.90 -8.87
N TYR A 801 33.56 -2.07 -9.38
CA TYR A 801 33.41 -2.31 -10.82
C TYR A 801 32.00 -2.08 -11.36
N VAL A 802 31.02 -1.79 -10.51
CA VAL A 802 29.61 -1.61 -10.93
C VAL A 802 29.48 -0.42 -11.88
N ILE A 803 29.86 0.78 -11.44
CA ILE A 803 29.76 2.02 -12.25
C ILE A 803 30.59 1.92 -13.55
N PRO A 804 31.88 1.50 -13.52
CA PRO A 804 32.65 1.31 -14.75
C PRO A 804 32.00 0.33 -15.73
N SER A 805 31.39 -0.76 -15.24
CA SER A 805 30.72 -1.74 -16.11
C SER A 805 29.55 -1.10 -16.86
N PHE A 806 28.68 -0.36 -16.17
CA PHE A 806 27.58 0.36 -16.80
C PHE A 806 28.07 1.46 -17.75
N ALA A 807 29.15 2.16 -17.43
CA ALA A 807 29.76 3.16 -18.31
C ALA A 807 30.27 2.56 -19.62
N VAL A 808 30.90 1.37 -19.57
CA VAL A 808 31.35 0.64 -20.77
C VAL A 808 30.16 0.20 -21.62
N LEU A 809 29.12 -0.37 -21.00
CA LEU A 809 27.89 -0.78 -21.69
C LEU A 809 27.21 0.41 -22.39
N LEU A 810 27.09 1.54 -21.69
CA LEU A 810 26.52 2.78 -22.22
C LEU A 810 27.36 3.33 -23.38
N THR A 811 28.68 3.37 -23.23
CA THR A 811 29.60 3.87 -24.27
C THR A 811 29.46 3.06 -25.56
N ILE A 812 29.38 1.73 -25.45
CA ILE A 812 29.20 0.84 -26.61
C ILE A 812 27.81 1.04 -27.23
N ALA A 813 26.76 1.19 -26.42
CA ALA A 813 25.40 1.45 -26.91
C ALA A 813 25.31 2.79 -27.66
N VAL A 814 25.90 3.86 -27.13
CA VAL A 814 25.97 5.18 -27.80
C VAL A 814 26.76 5.08 -29.10
N TRP A 815 27.92 4.41 -29.07
CA TRP A 815 28.74 4.20 -30.27
C TRP A 815 27.98 3.46 -31.37
N VAL A 816 27.27 2.37 -31.03
CA VAL A 816 26.44 1.62 -31.98
C VAL A 816 25.29 2.48 -32.51
N SER A 817 24.63 3.27 -31.66
CA SER A 817 23.52 4.14 -32.06
C SER A 817 23.95 5.17 -33.10
N VAL A 818 25.10 5.82 -32.87
CA VAL A 818 25.71 6.74 -33.84
C VAL A 818 26.12 6.00 -35.13
N ARG A 819 26.64 4.77 -35.03
CA ARG A 819 26.99 3.95 -36.19
C ARG A 819 25.76 3.58 -37.04
N ILE A 820 24.63 3.26 -36.41
CA ILE A 820 23.36 2.97 -37.12
C ILE A 820 22.95 4.21 -37.90
N LEU A 821 22.89 5.39 -37.27
CA LEU A 821 22.53 6.64 -37.94
C LEU A 821 23.49 6.99 -39.09
N LYS A 822 24.80 6.76 -38.91
CA LYS A 822 25.81 6.94 -39.96
C LYS A 822 25.60 5.98 -41.13
N GLY A 823 25.28 4.71 -40.85
CA GLY A 823 24.97 3.74 -41.90
C GLY A 823 23.72 4.13 -42.68
N VAL A 824 22.69 4.60 -41.98
CA VAL A 824 21.44 5.09 -42.57
C VAL A 824 21.69 6.31 -43.46
N SER A 825 22.53 7.26 -43.03
CA SER A 825 22.82 8.45 -43.85
C SER A 825 23.50 8.10 -45.17
N VAL A 826 24.43 7.12 -45.14
CA VAL A 826 25.13 6.65 -46.34
C VAL A 826 24.17 5.93 -47.28
N ILE A 827 23.29 5.06 -46.77
CA ILE A 827 22.34 4.32 -47.61
C ILE A 827 21.27 5.24 -48.22
N LEU A 828 20.86 6.28 -47.50
CA LEU A 828 19.91 7.28 -48.00
C LEU A 828 20.52 8.27 -48.99
N ASP A 829 21.84 8.26 -49.18
CA ASP A 829 22.60 9.26 -49.93
C ASP A 829 22.31 10.70 -49.43
N GLN A 830 22.27 10.86 -48.11
CA GLN A 830 21.99 12.14 -47.46
C GLN A 830 23.18 12.58 -46.62
N SER A 831 23.29 13.90 -46.39
CA SER A 831 24.29 14.43 -45.47
C SER A 831 24.07 13.85 -44.07
N ALA A 832 25.13 13.36 -43.44
CA ALA A 832 25.10 12.79 -42.09
C ALA A 832 24.38 13.72 -41.09
N LEU A 833 24.67 15.02 -41.14
CA LEU A 833 24.04 16.01 -40.27
C LEU A 833 22.51 16.02 -40.39
N LYS A 834 21.96 16.05 -41.61
CA LYS A 834 20.50 16.00 -41.82
C LYS A 834 19.89 14.71 -41.30
N THR A 835 20.52 13.56 -41.55
CA THR A 835 20.03 12.27 -41.06
C THR A 835 20.09 12.18 -39.54
N TYR A 836 21.14 12.73 -38.91
CA TYR A 836 21.29 12.76 -37.46
C TYR A 836 20.23 13.65 -36.82
N ILE A 837 19.96 14.84 -37.40
CA ILE A 837 18.91 15.73 -36.92
C ILE A 837 17.54 15.06 -37.03
N VAL A 838 17.18 14.51 -38.20
CA VAL A 838 15.87 13.87 -38.40
C VAL A 838 15.72 12.64 -37.51
N GLY A 839 16.71 11.75 -37.49
CA GLY A 839 16.69 10.55 -36.65
C GLY A 839 16.66 10.89 -35.15
N GLY A 840 17.44 11.88 -34.73
CA GLY A 840 17.46 12.40 -33.36
C GLY A 840 16.12 13.00 -32.95
N LEU A 841 15.50 13.84 -33.79
CA LEU A 841 14.18 14.41 -33.52
C LEU A 841 13.09 13.35 -33.43
N MET A 842 13.12 12.32 -34.29
CA MET A 842 12.16 11.22 -34.23
C MET A 842 12.33 10.38 -32.96
N LEU A 843 13.57 10.05 -32.58
CA LEU A 843 13.85 9.34 -31.33
C LEU A 843 13.45 10.18 -30.11
N ALA A 844 13.78 11.47 -30.10
CA ALA A 844 13.36 12.39 -29.07
C ALA A 844 11.83 12.48 -28.98
N GLY A 845 11.12 12.52 -30.10
CA GLY A 845 9.66 12.50 -30.13
C GLY A 845 9.05 11.23 -29.54
N ILE A 846 9.66 10.05 -29.78
CA ILE A 846 9.23 8.79 -29.16
C ILE A 846 9.48 8.83 -27.65
N VAL A 847 10.70 9.20 -27.23
CA VAL A 847 11.07 9.25 -25.80
C VAL A 847 10.20 10.26 -25.04
N VAL A 848 10.04 11.47 -25.57
CA VAL A 848 9.19 12.50 -24.96
C VAL A 848 7.74 12.04 -24.95
N GLY A 849 7.22 11.50 -26.05
CA GLY A 849 5.84 10.99 -26.10
C GLY A 849 5.59 9.87 -25.08
N THR A 850 6.52 8.93 -24.93
CA THR A 850 6.44 7.88 -23.92
C THR A 850 6.55 8.45 -22.51
N MET A 851 7.50 9.34 -22.23
CA MET A 851 7.66 9.96 -20.92
C MET A 851 6.44 10.80 -20.52
N THR A 852 5.88 11.60 -21.44
CA THR A 852 4.64 12.35 -21.19
C THR A 852 3.46 11.42 -20.91
N TYR A 853 3.34 10.31 -21.65
CA TYR A 853 2.30 9.32 -21.39
C TYR A 853 2.45 8.68 -20.01
N TYR A 854 3.65 8.20 -19.68
CA TYR A 854 3.94 7.58 -18.39
C TYR A 854 3.77 8.56 -17.23
N ASP A 855 4.14 9.82 -17.41
CA ASP A 855 3.94 10.85 -16.39
C ASP A 855 2.45 11.16 -16.19
N SER A 856 1.67 11.24 -17.27
CA SER A 856 0.23 11.51 -17.19
C SER A 856 -0.56 10.38 -16.51
N GLU A 857 -0.21 9.11 -16.76
CA GLU A 857 -0.94 7.95 -16.25
C GLU A 857 -0.40 7.41 -14.93
N TYR A 858 0.87 7.70 -14.61
CA TYR A 858 1.59 7.08 -13.49
C TYR A 858 2.50 8.03 -12.69
N SER A 859 2.49 9.34 -12.96
CA SER A 859 3.31 10.34 -12.25
C SER A 859 4.80 9.97 -12.20
N LEU A 860 5.34 9.42 -13.30
CA LEU A 860 6.69 8.88 -13.38
C LEU A 860 7.76 9.89 -12.95
N ILE A 861 7.64 11.18 -13.29
CA ILE A 861 8.66 12.18 -12.95
C ILE A 861 8.77 12.34 -11.42
N ALA A 862 7.63 12.44 -10.74
CA ALA A 862 7.57 12.54 -9.28
C ALA A 862 8.22 11.31 -8.60
N TYR A 863 7.95 10.10 -9.10
CA TYR A 863 8.57 8.89 -8.57
C TYR A 863 10.07 8.77 -8.87
N VAL A 864 10.55 9.27 -10.01
CA VAL A 864 11.98 9.30 -10.32
C VAL A 864 12.71 10.28 -9.40
N GLN A 865 12.11 11.44 -9.10
CA GLN A 865 12.66 12.38 -8.12
C GLN A 865 12.70 11.77 -6.71
N PHE A 866 11.61 11.12 -6.29
CA PHE A 866 11.57 10.43 -5.00
C PHE A 866 12.62 9.31 -4.90
N LEU A 867 12.78 8.51 -5.96
CA LEU A 867 13.86 7.51 -6.05
C LEU A 867 15.25 8.12 -5.95
N TYR A 868 15.46 9.29 -6.57
CA TYR A 868 16.72 10.01 -6.45
C TYR A 868 17.00 10.41 -4.99
N HIS A 869 16.01 10.93 -4.26
CA HIS A 869 16.16 11.24 -2.83
C HIS A 869 16.49 9.99 -2.00
N ILE A 870 15.82 8.86 -2.26
CA ILE A 870 16.12 7.57 -1.61
C ILE A 870 17.57 7.13 -1.87
N MET A 871 18.07 7.31 -3.10
CA MET A 871 19.42 6.90 -3.47
C MET A 871 20.49 7.87 -2.98
N SER A 872 20.21 9.18 -2.91
CA SER A 872 21.14 10.19 -2.41
C SER A 872 21.24 10.19 -0.89
N GLY A 873 20.15 9.92 -0.18
CA GLY A 873 20.16 9.77 1.28
C GLY A 873 20.72 8.43 1.79
N ALA A 874 21.08 7.52 0.88
CA ALA A 874 21.69 6.22 1.20
C ALA A 874 23.22 6.20 0.99
N SER A 875 23.81 7.31 0.53
CA SER A 875 25.26 7.48 0.30
C SER A 875 25.86 8.41 1.33
#